data_AF-A0A0W7TL78-F1
#
_entry.id   AF-A0A0W7TL78-F1
#
_cell.length_a   1.000
_cell.length_b   1.000
_cell.length_c   1.000
_cell.angle_alpha   90.00
_cell.angle_beta   90.00
_cell.angle_gamma   90.00
#
_symmetry.space_group_name_H-M   'P 1'
#
loop_
_entity.id
_entity.type
_entity.pdbx_description
1 polymer ?
#
loop_
_entity_poly.entity_id
_entity_poly.type
_entity_poly.pdbx_seq_one_letter_code
_entity_poly.pdbx_strand_id
1 'polypeptide(L)'
;MFTTIYEINGAFPTDLRTGTYRSSDPDATVNWNKTVYCSGDVIIDSVHLNCSNGGDHGDSGGYPLFANGHRLILGTGLDATSGYQMQVFGGSSSGTLTSAIESGKSIVSYDSQLNGKTFDIGTFLIVHSGTYDNIGAVGWCTLGTFTSPLSSYMVLKGGTITDTVVGGGSSVIWGASNGTITDSNKDQLLGGTFTYVTGAKMTGDTWEESQLGYGSVGSGRTESSILEGGPGGSGGRGSVYGAAHTFITDKAKLWDAQAGGRRGDSTTQFAYMEISGSAVISHIACGTITDGNSSSGNRDSVGNVKISTYDNCKVGMLFGAGYDTWAYPNYTSMLSGTIDVEINGGTIGYVYGGGYRGSVGTSSSNVAIKVAVNGGTVLKDVYGGGRGGVDKILHNASTGAREGSSSYWNSMGKSYVYGTVSVLIAGGTVGGNVYGGGESLPRLSGYNAEGGINVASVIGSTSVTVTGGEIKGSVYGAGKGVTIDSFSAQSNSGTVTYSGTVPGTTDGGNYSQSYVVNSSGNYIWLDWFSGFTPTYDTSIIERYLEFAKVEGSSSVNVSGGTIGGSVYGGGAYGRITGDARVAISGGPSEEASTAAPSATAGSPRWKETGTSTSAGPRRSRTTSTAGLRTGMTGSAKNSTNPMRRSAFNPAPSGAPCSEEASREPLTVMSRYTSDTGSAIISGWKAPMTGQP
;
A
#
# COMPACT_ATOMS: atom_id res chain seq x y z
N MET A 1 4.43 -2.01 38.68
CA MET A 1 3.64 -0.86 39.15
C MET A 1 4.57 0.03 39.95
N PHE A 2 4.34 1.34 39.91
CA PHE A 2 5.06 2.29 40.78
C PHE A 2 4.51 2.22 42.20
N THR A 3 5.33 2.62 43.19
CA THR A 3 4.93 2.66 44.61
C THR A 3 4.03 3.84 44.93
N THR A 4 4.06 4.89 44.11
CA THR A 4 3.27 6.11 44.29
C THR A 4 2.04 6.04 43.39
N ILE A 5 0.86 6.20 44.00
CA ILE A 5 -0.43 6.34 43.30
C ILE A 5 -0.94 7.76 43.53
N TYR A 6 -1.36 8.42 42.46
CA TYR A 6 -1.99 9.73 42.46
C TYR A 6 -3.47 9.55 42.08
N GLU A 7 -4.37 9.87 43.01
CA GLU A 7 -5.79 9.94 42.71
C GLU A 7 -6.09 11.25 41.95
N ILE A 8 -6.71 11.16 40.78
CA ILE A 8 -7.07 12.30 39.93
C ILE A 8 -8.57 12.35 39.67
N ASN A 9 -9.23 13.32 40.30
CA ASN A 9 -10.64 13.63 40.15
C ASN A 9 -10.77 15.10 39.70
N GLY A 10 -11.47 15.37 38.60
CA GLY A 10 -11.80 16.73 38.14
C GLY A 10 -10.83 17.39 37.15
N ALA A 11 -9.53 17.52 37.42
CA ALA A 11 -8.61 18.26 36.55
C ALA A 11 -7.24 17.59 36.37
N PHE A 12 -6.77 17.50 35.12
CA PHE A 12 -5.49 16.87 34.81
C PHE A 12 -4.30 17.74 35.29
N PRO A 13 -3.24 17.20 35.92
CA PRO A 13 -2.03 17.97 36.24
C PRO A 13 -1.33 18.53 35.00
N THR A 14 -0.56 19.62 35.12
CA THR A 14 0.32 20.11 34.02
C THR A 14 1.60 19.31 33.86
N ASP A 15 2.05 18.70 34.96
CA ASP A 15 3.32 17.97 35.10
C ASP A 15 3.05 16.65 35.81
N LEU A 16 3.41 15.53 35.17
CA LEU A 16 3.26 14.18 35.71
C LEU A 16 4.61 13.65 36.18
N ARG A 17 4.75 13.45 37.49
CA ARG A 17 5.93 12.86 38.12
C ARG A 17 5.82 11.33 38.11
N THR A 18 6.92 10.65 38.41
CA THR A 18 6.95 9.18 38.46
C THR A 18 5.84 8.61 39.36
N GLY A 19 4.93 7.82 38.79
CA GLY A 19 3.79 7.28 39.53
C GLY A 19 2.66 6.74 38.64
N THR A 20 1.61 6.25 39.30
CA THR A 20 0.38 5.78 38.65
C THR A 20 -0.76 6.75 38.93
N TYR A 21 -1.33 7.34 37.89
CA TYR A 21 -2.43 8.30 37.94
C TYR A 21 -3.75 7.59 37.58
N ARG A 22 -4.73 7.64 38.48
CA ARG A 22 -6.03 6.97 38.31
C ARG A 22 -7.14 7.62 39.11
N SER A 23 -8.40 7.26 38.84
CA SER A 23 -9.49 7.53 39.77
C SER A 23 -9.92 6.27 40.52
N SER A 24 -10.40 6.46 41.75
CA SER A 24 -11.15 5.46 42.53
C SER A 24 -12.65 5.49 42.20
N ASP A 25 -13.12 6.60 41.61
CA ASP A 25 -14.51 6.87 41.27
C ASP A 25 -14.70 6.57 39.78
N PRO A 26 -15.50 5.54 39.42
CA PRO A 26 -15.69 5.14 38.03
C PRO A 26 -16.46 6.18 37.21
N ASP A 27 -17.14 7.14 37.83
CA ASP A 27 -17.85 8.22 37.14
C ASP A 27 -17.01 9.53 37.08
N ALA A 28 -15.85 9.56 37.73
CA ALA A 28 -15.01 10.76 37.80
C ALA A 28 -14.39 11.11 36.45
N THR A 29 -14.90 12.19 35.87
CA THR A 29 -14.37 12.81 34.67
C THR A 29 -13.24 13.78 35.01
N VAL A 30 -12.07 13.58 34.41
CA VAL A 30 -10.90 14.45 34.54
C VAL A 30 -10.79 15.33 33.30
N ASN A 31 -10.93 16.64 33.49
CA ASN A 31 -10.85 17.63 32.43
C ASN A 31 -9.42 17.82 31.97
N TRP A 32 -9.21 17.69 30.65
CA TRP A 32 -7.92 17.86 29.97
C TRP A 32 -8.05 18.98 28.94
N ASN A 33 -7.59 20.16 29.33
CA ASN A 33 -7.75 21.44 28.61
C ASN A 33 -6.44 22.25 28.50
N LYS A 34 -5.29 21.56 28.50
CA LYS A 34 -3.94 22.13 28.41
C LYS A 34 -2.96 21.05 27.99
N THR A 35 -1.85 21.42 27.35
CA THR A 35 -0.73 20.51 27.11
C THR A 35 -0.18 19.98 28.43
N VAL A 36 0.14 18.69 28.48
CA VAL A 36 0.67 18.01 29.67
C VAL A 36 2.03 17.41 29.34
N TYR A 37 2.96 17.48 30.29
CA TYR A 37 4.30 16.90 30.17
C TYR A 37 4.55 15.91 31.31
N CYS A 38 5.33 14.86 31.04
CA CYS A 38 5.89 14.02 32.08
C CYS A 38 7.28 14.55 32.52
N SER A 39 7.55 14.47 33.81
CA SER A 39 8.86 14.67 34.45
C SER A 39 9.39 13.39 35.12
N GLY A 40 8.70 12.26 34.89
CA GLY A 40 9.06 10.94 35.37
C GLY A 40 8.29 9.84 34.63
N ASP A 41 8.54 8.58 35.00
CA ASP A 41 7.88 7.43 34.36
C ASP A 41 6.44 7.26 34.88
N VAL A 42 5.47 7.24 33.97
CA VAL A 42 4.04 7.43 34.26
C VAL A 42 3.18 6.26 33.78
N ILE A 43 2.22 5.85 34.61
CA ILE A 43 1.06 5.06 34.20
C ILE A 43 -0.20 5.92 34.37
N ILE A 44 -1.11 5.91 33.40
CA ILE A 44 -2.47 6.48 33.56
C ILE A 44 -3.47 5.35 33.28
N ASP A 45 -4.35 5.03 34.21
CA ASP A 45 -5.38 3.98 34.06
C ASP A 45 -6.64 4.27 34.88
N SER A 46 -7.79 3.69 34.48
CA SER A 46 -9.09 3.89 35.16
C SER A 46 -9.47 5.37 35.35
N VAL A 47 -9.61 6.12 34.25
CA VAL A 47 -9.97 7.54 34.21
C VAL A 47 -10.81 7.86 32.98
N HIS A 48 -11.96 8.52 33.19
CA HIS A 48 -12.72 9.16 32.13
C HIS A 48 -12.14 10.54 31.83
N LEU A 49 -11.78 10.81 30.57
CA LEU A 49 -11.11 12.03 30.15
C LEU A 49 -12.05 12.92 29.33
N ASN A 50 -12.28 14.15 29.80
CA ASN A 50 -12.95 15.18 29.03
C ASN A 50 -11.91 16.03 28.32
N CYS A 51 -11.58 15.65 27.08
CA CYS A 51 -10.63 16.34 26.24
C CYS A 51 -11.31 17.52 25.55
N SER A 52 -10.82 18.75 25.77
CA SER A 52 -11.27 19.91 25.00
C SER A 52 -10.26 20.22 23.89
N ASN A 53 -10.23 19.40 22.85
CA ASN A 53 -9.27 19.53 21.75
C ASN A 53 -9.83 20.40 20.60
N GLY A 54 -8.94 21.02 19.81
CA GLY A 54 -9.27 22.08 18.85
C GLY A 54 -9.02 21.76 17.39
N GLY A 55 -9.15 20.50 16.97
CA GLY A 55 -9.08 20.09 15.57
C GLY A 55 -8.72 18.61 15.38
N ASP A 56 -9.14 18.08 14.23
CA ASP A 56 -9.17 16.63 13.96
C ASP A 56 -7.90 16.08 13.27
N HIS A 57 -6.94 16.96 12.97
CA HIS A 57 -5.65 16.62 12.34
C HIS A 57 -4.48 16.90 13.29
N GLY A 58 -3.44 16.05 13.26
CA GLY A 58 -2.24 16.10 14.12
C GLY A 58 -1.34 17.35 14.03
N ASP A 59 -1.75 18.38 13.28
CA ASP A 59 -1.13 19.71 13.15
C ASP A 59 -2.02 20.87 13.65
N SER A 60 -3.31 20.61 13.84
CA SER A 60 -4.29 21.58 14.29
C SER A 60 -4.20 21.78 15.81
N GLY A 61 -4.46 23.01 16.26
CA GLY A 61 -4.14 23.45 17.62
C GLY A 61 -4.82 22.60 18.70
N GLY A 62 -4.01 22.00 19.58
CA GLY A 62 -4.51 21.04 20.56
C GLY A 62 -3.73 20.99 21.86
N TYR A 63 -4.17 20.09 22.75
CA TYR A 63 -3.65 19.92 24.10
C TYR A 63 -3.02 18.52 24.30
N PRO A 64 -1.90 18.21 23.63
CA PRO A 64 -1.30 16.87 23.71
C PRO A 64 -0.63 16.53 25.05
N LEU A 65 -0.43 15.24 25.28
CA LEU A 65 0.34 14.68 26.39
C LEU A 65 1.70 14.21 25.85
N PHE A 66 2.77 14.81 26.35
CA PHE A 66 4.14 14.44 26.05
C PHE A 66 4.73 13.58 27.18
N ALA A 67 5.16 12.37 26.86
CA ALA A 67 5.98 11.56 27.76
C ALA A 67 7.39 12.16 27.94
N ASN A 68 7.80 13.08 27.06
CA ASN A 68 8.96 13.97 27.24
C ASN A 68 10.30 13.23 27.48
N GLY A 69 10.46 12.04 26.91
CA GLY A 69 11.64 11.20 27.18
C GLY A 69 11.57 10.46 28.52
N HIS A 70 10.37 10.03 28.92
CA HIS A 70 10.09 9.09 30.00
C HIS A 70 9.25 7.91 29.50
N ARG A 71 9.06 6.86 30.31
CA ARG A 71 8.08 5.81 30.01
C ARG A 71 6.67 6.34 30.24
N LEU A 72 5.80 6.17 29.26
CA LEU A 72 4.36 6.40 29.40
C LEU A 72 3.58 5.13 29.09
N ILE A 73 2.73 4.70 30.03
CA ILE A 73 1.81 3.58 29.84
C ILE A 73 0.39 4.09 30.05
N LEU A 74 -0.40 4.07 28.98
CA LEU A 74 -1.83 4.27 29.01
C LEU A 74 -2.48 2.91 29.19
N GLY A 75 -3.04 2.67 30.38
CA GLY A 75 -3.58 1.39 30.81
C GLY A 75 -5.02 1.14 30.34
N THR A 76 -5.73 0.34 31.11
CA THR A 76 -7.13 -0.04 30.88
C THR A 76 -8.10 0.97 31.50
N GLY A 77 -9.32 1.06 30.99
CA GLY A 77 -10.35 1.97 31.53
C GLY A 77 -10.04 3.44 31.27
N LEU A 78 -9.49 3.74 30.09
CA LEU A 78 -9.39 5.10 29.59
C LEU A 78 -10.49 5.29 28.54
N ASP A 79 -11.38 6.26 28.76
CA ASP A 79 -12.46 6.59 27.84
C ASP A 79 -12.56 8.11 27.67
N ALA A 80 -12.88 8.58 26.46
CA ALA A 80 -13.12 9.99 26.18
C ALA A 80 -14.63 10.30 26.32
N THR A 81 -15.00 11.31 27.11
CA THR A 81 -16.41 11.68 27.35
C THR A 81 -16.95 12.74 26.38
N SER A 82 -16.07 13.28 25.53
CA SER A 82 -16.34 14.35 24.56
C SER A 82 -16.19 13.84 23.12
N GLY A 83 -16.73 14.57 22.15
CA GLY A 83 -16.50 14.29 20.72
C GLY A 83 -15.04 14.49 20.27
N TYR A 84 -14.23 15.19 21.07
CA TYR A 84 -12.79 15.36 20.87
C TYR A 84 -12.00 14.29 21.63
N GLN A 85 -10.89 13.85 21.05
CA GLN A 85 -10.14 12.69 21.53
C GLN A 85 -8.75 13.09 22.03
N MET A 86 -8.02 12.10 22.55
CA MET A 86 -6.67 12.33 23.10
C MET A 86 -5.62 12.46 22.00
N GLN A 87 -4.60 13.29 22.24
CA GLN A 87 -3.34 13.28 21.46
C GLN A 87 -2.17 12.96 22.38
N VAL A 88 -1.34 11.98 22.02
CA VAL A 88 -0.27 11.45 22.90
C VAL A 88 1.02 11.23 22.14
N PHE A 89 2.14 11.66 22.74
CA PHE A 89 3.46 11.58 22.12
C PHE A 89 4.53 11.03 23.09
N GLY A 90 5.32 10.05 22.64
CA GLY A 90 6.34 9.38 23.45
C GLY A 90 7.60 10.21 23.76
N GLY A 91 7.84 11.30 23.02
CA GLY A 91 8.92 12.25 23.27
C GLY A 91 8.37 13.63 23.64
N SER A 92 9.02 14.69 23.18
CA SER A 92 8.74 16.08 23.60
C SER A 92 8.15 16.95 22.48
N SER A 93 7.68 18.14 22.85
CA SER A 93 7.17 19.17 21.92
C SER A 93 8.29 19.94 21.21
N SER A 94 9.54 19.81 21.66
CA SER A 94 10.71 20.49 21.08
C SER A 94 12.03 19.91 21.60
N GLY A 95 13.16 20.42 21.08
CA GLY A 95 14.51 20.09 21.58
C GLY A 95 15.05 18.75 21.08
N THR A 96 16.00 18.19 21.82
CA THR A 96 16.68 16.92 21.50
C THR A 96 16.76 16.02 22.71
N LEU A 97 16.28 14.79 22.59
CA LEU A 97 16.43 13.73 23.59
C LEU A 97 17.74 12.97 23.30
N THR A 98 18.70 13.03 24.23
CA THR A 98 20.05 12.44 24.06
C THR A 98 20.37 11.31 25.04
N SER A 99 19.42 10.93 25.90
CA SER A 99 19.60 9.89 26.92
C SER A 99 18.65 8.73 26.68
N ALA A 100 19.14 7.50 26.81
CA ALA A 100 18.29 6.31 26.79
C ALA A 100 17.51 6.18 28.10
N ILE A 101 16.21 5.94 28.02
CA ILE A 101 15.36 5.53 29.15
C ILE A 101 15.37 4.02 29.37
N GLU A 102 15.62 3.24 28.32
CA GLU A 102 15.83 1.78 28.38
C GLU A 102 17.00 1.43 27.46
N SER A 103 18.13 1.03 28.05
CA SER A 103 19.28 0.54 27.29
C SER A 103 19.17 -0.96 27.04
N GLY A 104 19.63 -1.42 25.88
CA GLY A 104 19.63 -2.84 25.54
C GLY A 104 18.24 -3.45 25.36
N LYS A 105 17.24 -2.68 24.91
CA LYS A 105 15.87 -3.16 24.68
C LYS A 105 15.84 -4.21 23.57
N SER A 106 15.50 -5.45 23.90
CA SER A 106 15.25 -6.49 22.91
C SER A 106 13.99 -6.21 22.08
N ILE A 107 14.11 -6.39 20.76
CA ILE A 107 13.08 -6.21 19.73
C ILE A 107 12.56 -7.59 19.29
N VAL A 108 11.27 -7.66 18.93
CA VAL A 108 10.62 -8.90 18.46
C VAL A 108 10.33 -8.76 16.96
N SER A 109 10.63 -9.79 16.18
CA SER A 109 10.44 -9.81 14.73
C SER A 109 10.34 -11.26 14.23
N TYR A 110 9.73 -11.48 13.06
CA TYR A 110 9.78 -12.76 12.34
C TYR A 110 11.13 -12.94 11.61
N ASP A 111 11.81 -11.85 11.25
CA ASP A 111 13.17 -11.90 10.71
C ASP A 111 14.18 -12.32 11.78
N SER A 112 14.79 -13.49 11.60
CA SER A 112 15.78 -14.06 12.51
C SER A 112 17.06 -13.23 12.63
N GLN A 113 17.35 -12.31 11.69
CA GLN A 113 18.47 -11.38 11.81
C GLN A 113 18.16 -10.24 12.78
N LEU A 114 16.90 -9.79 12.86
CA LEU A 114 16.45 -8.68 13.70
C LEU A 114 15.92 -9.14 15.07
N ASN A 115 15.25 -10.28 15.13
CA ASN A 115 14.62 -10.80 16.34
C ASN A 115 15.65 -11.00 17.47
N GLY A 116 15.34 -10.51 18.66
CA GLY A 116 16.25 -10.56 19.80
C GLY A 116 17.38 -9.51 19.78
N LYS A 117 17.56 -8.74 18.70
CA LYS A 117 18.51 -7.61 18.71
C LYS A 117 18.09 -6.56 19.74
N THR A 118 19.08 -5.92 20.35
CA THR A 118 18.93 -4.98 21.44
C THR A 118 19.31 -3.56 21.04
N PHE A 119 18.51 -2.57 21.41
CA PHE A 119 18.73 -1.16 21.04
C PHE A 119 18.54 -0.23 22.25
N ASP A 120 19.19 0.92 22.21
CA ASP A 120 18.97 1.99 23.19
C ASP A 120 17.73 2.80 22.79
N ILE A 121 16.80 2.93 23.74
CA ILE A 121 15.48 3.53 23.54
C ILE A 121 15.42 4.88 24.26
N GLY A 122 15.09 5.96 23.54
CA GLY A 122 14.89 7.29 24.12
C GLY A 122 13.42 7.68 24.34
N THR A 123 12.47 6.97 23.73
CA THR A 123 11.01 7.17 23.96
C THR A 123 10.28 5.83 24.05
N PHE A 124 9.38 5.69 25.02
CA PHE A 124 8.75 4.41 25.34
C PHE A 124 7.27 4.63 25.68
N LEU A 125 6.39 4.18 24.79
CA LEU A 125 4.95 4.37 24.87
C LEU A 125 4.22 3.03 24.77
N ILE A 126 3.34 2.73 25.72
CA ILE A 126 2.43 1.57 25.64
C ILE A 126 0.99 2.06 25.81
N VAL A 127 0.09 1.60 24.94
CA VAL A 127 -1.34 1.93 24.98
C VAL A 127 -2.16 0.65 25.06
N HIS A 128 -3.03 0.53 26.05
CA HIS A 128 -3.88 -0.64 26.31
C HIS A 128 -5.36 -0.39 25.99
N SER A 129 -5.88 0.83 26.22
CA SER A 129 -7.26 1.25 25.93
C SER A 129 -7.28 2.76 25.69
N GLY A 130 -8.44 3.33 25.35
CA GLY A 130 -8.59 4.75 25.03
C GLY A 130 -9.04 5.02 23.59
N THR A 131 -9.46 6.25 23.36
CA THR A 131 -9.84 6.77 22.04
C THR A 131 -9.01 8.01 21.74
N TYR A 132 -8.34 8.02 20.59
CA TYR A 132 -7.25 8.94 20.26
C TYR A 132 -7.44 9.52 18.85
N ASP A 133 -7.22 10.82 18.70
CA ASP A 133 -7.03 11.41 17.38
C ASP A 133 -5.67 10.94 16.85
N ASN A 134 -4.61 11.25 17.62
CA ASN A 134 -3.23 11.06 17.20
C ASN A 134 -2.36 10.38 18.26
N ILE A 135 -1.51 9.45 17.83
CA ILE A 135 -0.49 8.84 18.69
C ILE A 135 0.86 8.84 17.98
N GLY A 136 1.87 9.49 18.55
CA GLY A 136 3.23 9.50 18.01
C GLY A 136 4.25 8.87 18.94
N ALA A 137 5.18 8.05 18.44
CA ALA A 137 6.23 7.47 19.29
C ALA A 137 7.28 8.51 19.74
N VAL A 138 7.36 9.68 19.09
CA VAL A 138 8.36 10.74 19.40
C VAL A 138 7.76 12.14 19.55
N GLY A 139 6.84 12.58 18.69
CA GLY A 139 6.33 13.97 18.73
C GLY A 139 7.18 14.94 17.91
N TRP A 140 7.59 16.08 18.46
CA TRP A 140 8.20 17.19 17.70
C TRP A 140 9.65 17.50 18.11
N CYS A 141 10.31 16.59 18.83
CA CYS A 141 11.72 16.68 19.19
C CYS A 141 12.63 15.81 18.32
N THR A 142 13.91 16.14 18.26
CA THR A 142 14.95 15.25 17.71
C THR A 142 15.23 14.11 18.70
N LEU A 143 15.40 12.89 18.18
CA LEU A 143 15.73 11.70 18.97
C LEU A 143 17.15 11.21 18.67
N GLY A 144 17.99 11.19 19.70
CA GLY A 144 19.40 10.84 19.60
C GLY A 144 20.24 11.91 18.88
N THR A 145 21.51 11.58 18.67
CA THR A 145 22.45 12.30 17.79
C THR A 145 23.28 11.30 17.01
N PHE A 146 24.05 11.76 16.01
CA PHE A 146 25.01 10.91 15.29
C PHE A 146 26.01 10.19 16.21
N THR A 147 26.36 10.77 17.36
CA THR A 147 27.30 10.19 18.33
C THR A 147 26.64 9.50 19.52
N SER A 148 25.33 9.67 19.69
CA SER A 148 24.52 9.02 20.73
C SER A 148 23.13 8.70 20.14
N PRO A 149 23.06 7.70 19.25
CA PRO A 149 21.84 7.39 18.52
C PRO A 149 20.84 6.64 19.43
N LEU A 150 19.55 6.88 19.24
CA LEU A 150 18.45 6.36 20.06
C LEU A 150 17.26 5.96 19.17
N SER A 151 16.49 4.98 19.62
CA SER A 151 15.26 4.54 18.92
C SER A 151 13.99 4.85 19.72
N SER A 152 12.86 4.93 19.03
CA SER A 152 11.53 4.98 19.65
C SER A 152 10.96 3.57 19.83
N TYR A 153 10.17 3.36 20.87
CA TYR A 153 9.49 2.08 21.14
C TYR A 153 8.01 2.34 21.50
N MET A 154 7.09 1.98 20.61
CA MET A 154 5.65 2.18 20.77
C MET A 154 4.89 0.87 20.64
N VAL A 155 4.00 0.55 21.59
CA VAL A 155 3.18 -0.67 21.56
C VAL A 155 1.71 -0.35 21.78
N LEU A 156 0.89 -0.53 20.74
CA LEU A 156 -0.56 -0.35 20.74
C LEU A 156 -1.24 -1.72 20.90
N LYS A 157 -1.64 -2.04 22.13
CA LYS A 157 -2.33 -3.29 22.51
C LYS A 157 -3.85 -3.21 22.42
N GLY A 158 -4.38 -2.01 22.29
CA GLY A 158 -5.80 -1.73 22.22
C GLY A 158 -6.04 -0.23 22.02
N GLY A 159 -7.29 0.18 22.21
CA GLY A 159 -7.76 1.52 21.92
C GLY A 159 -8.16 1.73 20.45
N THR A 160 -8.83 2.84 20.20
CA THR A 160 -9.25 3.28 18.86
C THR A 160 -8.47 4.54 18.49
N ILE A 161 -7.82 4.55 17.32
CA ILE A 161 -7.18 5.74 16.75
C ILE A 161 -7.96 6.14 15.50
N THR A 162 -8.28 7.43 15.35
CA THR A 162 -9.21 7.88 14.31
C THR A 162 -8.62 8.87 13.32
N ASP A 163 -7.43 9.41 13.56
CA ASP A 163 -6.59 10.13 12.58
C ASP A 163 -5.28 9.35 12.39
N THR A 164 -4.16 9.76 12.99
CA THR A 164 -2.85 9.23 12.58
C THR A 164 -2.08 8.57 13.74
N VAL A 165 -1.46 7.41 13.45
CA VAL A 165 -0.39 6.83 14.28
C VAL A 165 0.95 7.07 13.59
N VAL A 166 1.94 7.63 14.29
CA VAL A 166 3.24 7.96 13.70
C VAL A 166 4.42 7.39 14.51
N GLY A 167 5.27 6.56 13.90
CA GLY A 167 6.47 6.03 14.53
C GLY A 167 7.60 7.06 14.65
N GLY A 168 7.70 8.01 13.72
CA GLY A 168 8.71 9.06 13.68
C GLY A 168 8.15 10.47 13.92
N GLY A 169 8.91 11.33 14.59
CA GLY A 169 8.49 12.72 14.79
C GLY A 169 8.61 13.61 13.55
N SER A 170 8.17 14.86 13.65
CA SER A 170 8.36 15.90 12.61
C SER A 170 9.83 16.37 12.44
N SER A 171 10.74 15.79 13.24
CA SER A 171 12.15 16.14 13.39
C SER A 171 13.06 14.96 12.97
N VAL A 172 14.34 14.98 13.38
CA VAL A 172 15.32 13.94 13.05
C VAL A 172 15.35 12.83 14.10
N ILE A 173 15.50 11.59 13.66
CA ILE A 173 15.75 10.41 14.48
C ILE A 173 17.07 9.78 14.02
N TRP A 174 18.03 9.68 14.93
CA TRP A 174 19.31 9.01 14.72
C TRP A 174 19.22 7.59 15.29
N GLY A 175 18.91 6.61 14.43
CA GLY A 175 18.61 5.24 14.83
C GLY A 175 19.80 4.52 15.47
N ALA A 176 19.58 3.93 16.64
CA ALA A 176 20.62 3.21 17.38
C ALA A 176 21.16 2.01 16.57
N SER A 177 22.47 1.80 16.53
CA SER A 177 23.07 0.59 15.93
C SER A 177 23.38 -0.45 17.00
N ASN A 178 22.96 -1.70 16.81
CA ASN A 178 23.38 -2.80 17.68
C ASN A 178 24.80 -3.27 17.31
N GLY A 179 25.81 -2.59 17.83
CA GLY A 179 27.24 -2.89 17.64
C GLY A 179 27.78 -2.52 16.25
N THR A 180 28.94 -3.10 15.90
CA THR A 180 29.59 -2.89 14.59
C THR A 180 28.91 -3.74 13.51
N ILE A 181 27.91 -3.17 12.84
CA ILE A 181 27.18 -3.87 11.77
C ILE A 181 28.01 -3.82 10.47
N THR A 182 28.70 -4.92 10.16
CA THR A 182 29.45 -5.11 8.90
C THR A 182 28.65 -5.83 7.81
N ASP A 183 27.39 -6.17 8.08
CA ASP A 183 26.54 -6.96 7.17
C ASP A 183 26.12 -6.19 5.92
N SER A 184 25.86 -6.91 4.83
CA SER A 184 25.26 -6.36 3.60
C SER A 184 23.91 -5.69 3.86
N ASN A 185 23.21 -6.12 4.90
CA ASN A 185 21.87 -5.68 5.27
C ASN A 185 21.90 -4.59 6.36
N LYS A 186 23.03 -3.91 6.57
CA LYS A 186 23.25 -3.02 7.73
C LYS A 186 22.10 -2.05 8.00
N ASP A 187 21.52 -1.47 6.93
CA ASP A 187 20.48 -0.45 6.99
C ASP A 187 19.15 -1.00 7.55
N GLN A 188 18.83 -2.27 7.26
CA GLN A 188 17.70 -2.99 7.86
C GLN A 188 17.90 -3.23 9.36
N LEU A 189 19.15 -3.44 9.78
CA LEU A 189 19.51 -3.86 11.14
C LEU A 189 19.79 -2.67 12.10
N LEU A 190 19.65 -1.44 11.60
CA LEU A 190 19.61 -0.24 12.43
C LEU A 190 18.29 -0.14 13.20
N GLY A 191 18.33 0.57 14.32
CA GLY A 191 17.15 1.10 14.99
C GLY A 191 16.66 2.37 14.32
N GLY A 192 15.81 3.12 15.02
CA GLY A 192 15.11 4.29 14.47
C GLY A 192 13.74 4.37 15.12
N THR A 193 12.75 3.72 14.51
CA THR A 193 11.41 3.59 15.10
C THR A 193 11.02 2.12 15.22
N PHE A 194 10.38 1.76 16.34
CA PHE A 194 9.79 0.43 16.55
C PHE A 194 8.33 0.59 16.97
N THR A 195 7.41 0.39 16.02
CA THR A 195 5.96 0.53 16.22
C THR A 195 5.29 -0.84 16.14
N TYR A 196 4.74 -1.29 17.26
CA TYR A 196 4.03 -2.56 17.37
C TYR A 196 2.52 -2.30 17.54
N VAL A 197 1.70 -2.81 16.65
CA VAL A 197 0.24 -2.78 16.74
C VAL A 197 -0.25 -4.22 16.89
N THR A 198 -0.79 -4.53 18.06
CA THR A 198 -1.19 -5.90 18.47
C THR A 198 -2.69 -6.05 18.70
N GLY A 199 -3.40 -4.95 18.99
CA GLY A 199 -4.85 -5.00 19.22
C GLY A 199 -5.62 -3.68 19.07
N ALA A 200 -4.98 -2.60 18.61
CA ALA A 200 -5.68 -1.35 18.36
C ALA A 200 -6.58 -1.40 17.12
N LYS A 201 -7.65 -0.59 17.12
CA LYS A 201 -8.47 -0.29 15.94
C LYS A 201 -8.04 1.05 15.34
N MET A 202 -7.94 1.12 14.02
CA MET A 202 -7.92 2.35 13.24
C MET A 202 -9.08 2.32 12.21
N THR A 203 -9.77 3.44 12.01
CA THR A 203 -11.05 3.55 11.26
C THR A 203 -10.89 4.15 9.87
N GLY A 204 -11.74 3.76 8.93
CA GLY A 204 -11.97 4.54 7.70
C GLY A 204 -12.67 5.87 7.98
N ASP A 205 -12.94 6.63 6.91
CA ASP A 205 -13.80 7.80 6.96
C ASP A 205 -15.30 7.42 7.17
N THR A 206 -16.17 8.43 7.29
CA THR A 206 -17.61 8.22 7.53
C THR A 206 -18.28 7.39 6.42
N TRP A 207 -17.89 7.59 5.16
CA TRP A 207 -18.43 6.86 4.02
C TRP A 207 -17.86 5.45 3.96
N GLU A 208 -16.55 5.31 4.10
CA GLU A 208 -15.82 4.03 4.09
C GLU A 208 -16.33 3.05 5.16
N GLU A 209 -16.41 3.46 6.44
CA GLU A 209 -16.92 2.61 7.52
C GLU A 209 -18.38 2.19 7.27
N SER A 210 -19.19 3.07 6.65
CA SER A 210 -20.59 2.76 6.27
C SER A 210 -20.70 1.64 5.24
N GLN A 211 -19.78 1.56 4.26
CA GLN A 211 -19.77 0.51 3.25
C GLN A 211 -19.32 -0.84 3.83
N LEU A 212 -18.50 -0.83 4.89
CA LEU A 212 -17.99 -2.04 5.55
C LEU A 212 -18.90 -2.58 6.66
N GLY A 213 -20.04 -1.93 6.90
CA GLY A 213 -20.96 -2.26 8.00
C GLY A 213 -20.41 -1.93 9.39
N TYR A 214 -19.39 -1.09 9.50
CA TYR A 214 -18.96 -0.54 10.79
C TYR A 214 -19.91 0.61 11.17
N GLY A 215 -20.80 0.37 12.12
CA GLY A 215 -21.74 1.40 12.58
C GLY A 215 -21.06 2.50 13.39
N SER A 216 -21.30 3.76 13.03
CA SER A 216 -21.02 5.01 13.80
C SER A 216 -19.59 5.35 14.25
N VAL A 217 -18.64 4.41 14.27
CA VAL A 217 -17.25 4.70 14.64
C VAL A 217 -16.57 5.48 13.51
N GLY A 218 -16.31 6.78 13.72
CA GLY A 218 -15.77 7.68 12.70
C GLY A 218 -16.77 8.72 12.15
N SER A 219 -17.98 8.81 12.69
CA SER A 219 -19.01 9.77 12.25
C SER A 219 -18.49 11.22 12.24
N GLY A 220 -18.45 11.84 11.06
CA GLY A 220 -18.02 13.21 10.86
C GLY A 220 -16.64 13.36 10.21
N ARG A 221 -15.87 12.27 10.05
CA ARG A 221 -14.55 12.31 9.40
C ARG A 221 -14.65 12.24 7.88
N THR A 222 -13.81 13.04 7.23
CA THR A 222 -13.64 13.16 5.77
C THR A 222 -12.36 12.49 5.25
N GLU A 223 -11.52 11.98 6.15
CA GLU A 223 -10.29 11.25 5.81
C GLU A 223 -10.17 10.01 6.70
N SER A 224 -9.67 8.92 6.10
CA SER A 224 -9.36 7.66 6.74
C SER A 224 -8.14 7.76 7.64
N SER A 225 -8.12 6.99 8.73
CA SER A 225 -6.93 6.89 9.59
C SER A 225 -5.77 6.16 8.90
N ILE A 226 -4.53 6.52 9.27
CA ILE A 226 -3.32 5.90 8.73
C ILE A 226 -2.26 5.66 9.80
N LEU A 227 -1.61 4.49 9.73
CA LEU A 227 -0.37 4.20 10.43
C LEU A 227 0.83 4.55 9.54
N GLU A 228 1.72 5.42 10.04
CA GLU A 228 3.01 5.75 9.44
C GLU A 228 4.13 5.21 10.34
N GLY A 229 4.93 4.25 9.87
CA GLY A 229 6.07 3.74 10.62
C GLY A 229 7.23 4.75 10.71
N GLY A 230 7.41 5.54 9.66
CA GLY A 230 8.42 6.60 9.55
C GLY A 230 7.96 7.96 10.10
N PRO A 231 8.61 9.07 9.67
CA PRO A 231 8.23 10.43 10.08
C PRO A 231 6.89 10.89 9.52
N GLY A 232 6.10 11.61 10.33
CA GLY A 232 4.81 12.18 9.92
C GLY A 232 4.54 13.58 10.50
N GLY A 233 3.38 14.13 10.12
CA GLY A 233 2.85 15.41 10.62
C GLY A 233 3.12 16.64 9.73
N SER A 234 2.32 17.70 9.89
CA SER A 234 2.40 18.88 9.01
C SER A 234 3.46 19.90 9.42
N GLY A 235 4.40 20.14 8.49
CA GLY A 235 5.38 21.23 8.57
C GLY A 235 6.83 20.78 8.80
N GLY A 236 7.08 19.48 8.96
CA GLY A 236 8.42 18.95 9.23
C GLY A 236 8.97 18.03 8.15
N ARG A 237 10.21 18.28 7.71
CA ARG A 237 11.03 17.38 6.88
C ARG A 237 11.62 16.26 7.73
N GLY A 238 10.76 15.52 8.41
CA GLY A 238 11.16 14.48 9.36
C GLY A 238 12.06 13.44 8.71
N SER A 239 13.07 12.96 9.45
CA SER A 239 14.10 12.07 8.89
C SER A 239 14.47 10.95 9.87
N VAL A 240 14.33 9.68 9.45
CA VAL A 240 14.88 8.51 10.16
C VAL A 240 16.19 8.08 9.50
N TYR A 241 17.30 8.39 10.15
CA TYR A 241 18.63 7.85 9.81
C TYR A 241 18.77 6.49 10.49
N GLY A 242 18.23 5.47 9.83
CA GLY A 242 18.05 4.13 10.36
C GLY A 242 16.80 3.46 9.76
N ALA A 243 16.29 2.45 10.44
CA ALA A 243 15.10 1.73 9.99
C ALA A 243 13.84 2.16 10.77
N ALA A 244 12.73 2.24 10.04
CA ALA A 244 11.39 2.33 10.58
C ALA A 244 10.74 0.95 10.58
N HIS A 245 10.59 0.34 11.75
CA HIS A 245 10.09 -1.02 11.93
C HIS A 245 8.63 -1.01 12.40
N THR A 246 7.75 -1.64 11.62
CA THR A 246 6.31 -1.66 11.84
C THR A 246 5.79 -3.09 11.94
N PHE A 247 5.34 -3.50 13.12
CA PHE A 247 4.87 -4.86 13.39
C PHE A 247 3.36 -4.85 13.66
N ILE A 248 2.58 -5.46 12.77
CA ILE A 248 1.11 -5.47 12.82
C ILE A 248 0.67 -6.93 13.03
N THR A 249 0.08 -7.25 14.18
CA THR A 249 -0.12 -8.65 14.59
C THR A 249 -1.34 -8.87 15.51
N ASP A 250 -1.54 -10.12 15.94
CA ASP A 250 -2.65 -10.63 16.76
C ASP A 250 -4.02 -10.15 16.27
N LYS A 251 -4.62 -9.12 16.90
CA LYS A 251 -5.99 -8.65 16.63
C LYS A 251 -6.06 -7.21 16.13
N ALA A 252 -4.92 -6.63 15.74
CA ALA A 252 -4.87 -5.29 15.18
C ALA A 252 -5.81 -5.16 13.97
N LYS A 253 -6.58 -4.06 13.91
CA LYS A 253 -7.48 -3.74 12.80
C LYS A 253 -7.17 -2.32 12.32
N LEU A 254 -6.54 -2.16 11.18
CA LEU A 254 -6.14 -0.87 10.63
C LEU A 254 -6.95 -0.55 9.38
N TRP A 255 -7.02 0.72 9.01
CA TRP A 255 -7.50 1.13 7.70
C TRP A 255 -6.38 1.06 6.67
N ASP A 256 -5.48 2.05 6.70
CA ASP A 256 -4.25 2.13 5.93
C ASP A 256 -3.02 2.01 6.84
N ALA A 257 -1.96 1.39 6.33
CA ALA A 257 -0.68 1.25 7.01
C ALA A 257 0.50 1.42 6.03
N GLN A 258 1.52 2.16 6.47
CA GLN A 258 2.70 2.47 5.70
C GLN A 258 3.97 2.27 6.53
N ALA A 259 5.00 1.65 5.95
CA ALA A 259 6.26 1.39 6.66
C ALA A 259 7.14 2.65 6.83
N GLY A 260 7.27 3.46 5.77
CA GLY A 260 7.94 4.76 5.78
C GLY A 260 7.06 5.92 6.24
N GLY A 261 7.53 7.16 6.10
CA GLY A 261 6.77 8.39 6.40
C GLY A 261 5.86 8.84 5.25
N ARG A 262 4.67 9.38 5.53
CA ARG A 262 3.65 9.67 4.50
C ARG A 262 4.10 10.69 3.45
N ARG A 263 4.84 11.73 3.87
CA ARG A 263 5.16 12.91 3.07
C ARG A 263 6.37 12.74 2.17
N GLY A 264 6.25 13.21 0.92
CA GLY A 264 7.33 13.17 -0.07
C GLY A 264 8.58 14.04 0.22
N ASP A 265 8.59 14.85 1.27
CA ASP A 265 9.79 15.58 1.75
C ASP A 265 10.40 15.02 3.05
N SER A 266 9.76 14.00 3.63
CA SER A 266 10.31 13.14 4.69
C SER A 266 11.34 12.16 4.13
N THR A 267 12.15 11.53 5.00
CA THR A 267 13.14 10.53 4.58
C THR A 267 13.24 9.40 5.60
N THR A 268 13.23 8.15 5.13
CA THR A 268 13.46 6.95 5.94
C THR A 268 14.52 6.09 5.26
N GLN A 269 15.65 5.79 5.90
CA GLN A 269 16.72 5.05 5.22
C GLN A 269 16.32 3.61 4.90
N PHE A 270 15.59 2.94 5.78
CA PHE A 270 14.99 1.62 5.53
C PHE A 270 13.57 1.57 6.12
N ALA A 271 12.58 1.15 5.33
CA ALA A 271 11.22 0.94 5.80
C ALA A 271 10.92 -0.55 5.89
N TYR A 272 10.60 -1.05 7.10
CA TYR A 272 10.31 -2.46 7.33
C TYR A 272 8.91 -2.65 7.94
N MET A 273 8.08 -3.49 7.31
CA MET A 273 6.79 -3.89 7.85
C MET A 273 6.63 -5.43 7.91
N GLU A 274 6.19 -5.94 9.05
CA GLU A 274 5.78 -7.33 9.25
C GLU A 274 4.30 -7.39 9.64
N ILE A 275 3.50 -8.19 8.92
CA ILE A 275 2.05 -8.35 9.15
C ILE A 275 1.77 -9.83 9.47
N SER A 276 1.10 -10.14 10.57
CA SER A 276 1.01 -11.51 11.11
C SER A 276 -0.23 -11.76 11.99
N GLY A 277 -0.31 -12.94 12.62
CA GLY A 277 -1.42 -13.33 13.48
C GLY A 277 -2.76 -13.40 12.75
N SER A 278 -3.77 -12.69 13.27
CA SER A 278 -5.09 -12.50 12.64
C SER A 278 -5.36 -11.02 12.31
N ALA A 279 -4.30 -10.21 12.19
CA ALA A 279 -4.42 -8.78 11.96
C ALA A 279 -5.10 -8.47 10.62
N VAL A 280 -5.85 -7.38 10.58
CA VAL A 280 -6.57 -6.90 9.39
C VAL A 280 -6.05 -5.51 9.04
N ILE A 281 -5.61 -5.33 7.80
CA ILE A 281 -5.39 -4.03 7.18
C ILE A 281 -6.45 -3.91 6.09
N SER A 282 -7.45 -3.06 6.36
CA SER A 282 -8.71 -3.07 5.64
C SER A 282 -8.49 -2.68 4.17
N HIS A 283 -7.69 -1.65 3.92
CA HIS A 283 -7.48 -1.08 2.60
C HIS A 283 -6.02 -1.28 2.11
N ILE A 284 -5.06 -0.43 2.49
CA ILE A 284 -3.68 -0.50 1.97
C ILE A 284 -2.66 -0.87 3.05
N ALA A 285 -1.74 -1.78 2.70
CA ALA A 285 -0.42 -1.87 3.32
C ALA A 285 0.65 -1.48 2.30
N CYS A 286 1.47 -0.45 2.56
CA CYS A 286 2.49 0.02 1.62
C CYS A 286 3.88 0.29 2.24
N GLY A 287 4.90 0.31 1.39
CA GLY A 287 6.28 0.59 1.80
C GLY A 287 6.53 2.07 2.07
N THR A 288 5.95 2.94 1.24
CA THR A 288 6.16 4.39 1.23
C THR A 288 4.92 5.12 0.71
N ILE A 289 4.94 6.45 0.85
CA ILE A 289 4.07 7.52 0.29
C ILE A 289 2.64 7.17 -0.14
N THR A 290 1.68 7.99 0.33
CA THR A 290 0.29 8.10 -0.18
C THR A 290 -0.01 9.42 -0.91
N ASP A 291 0.89 10.41 -0.94
CA ASP A 291 0.57 11.78 -1.44
C ASP A 291 1.70 12.55 -2.17
N GLY A 292 2.63 11.85 -2.82
CA GLY A 292 3.97 12.30 -3.25
C GLY A 292 4.14 13.50 -4.22
N ASN A 293 3.17 14.40 -4.37
CA ASN A 293 3.24 15.55 -5.26
C ASN A 293 2.57 16.81 -4.67
N SER A 294 3.35 17.64 -3.98
CA SER A 294 2.99 19.06 -3.88
C SER A 294 4.17 20.05 -3.74
N SER A 295 5.21 19.79 -2.92
CA SER A 295 5.94 20.94 -2.37
C SER A 295 7.41 20.83 -1.88
N SER A 296 8.26 19.88 -2.29
CA SER A 296 9.70 20.18 -2.57
C SER A 296 10.64 19.02 -2.98
N GLY A 297 11.03 19.02 -4.25
CA GLY A 297 12.29 18.43 -4.72
C GLY A 297 12.33 16.91 -4.88
N ASN A 298 13.29 16.46 -5.69
CA ASN A 298 13.53 15.05 -5.99
C ASN A 298 14.28 14.37 -4.81
N ARG A 299 13.56 14.00 -3.76
CA ARG A 299 14.09 13.39 -2.53
C ARG A 299 13.82 11.88 -2.49
N ASP A 300 14.78 11.10 -1.99
CA ASP A 300 14.56 9.69 -1.71
C ASP A 300 13.78 9.58 -0.40
N SER A 301 12.47 9.37 -0.48
CA SER A 301 11.61 9.38 0.72
C SER A 301 11.76 8.08 1.52
N VAL A 302 12.08 6.97 0.84
CA VAL A 302 12.49 5.72 1.45
C VAL A 302 13.67 5.16 0.67
N GLY A 303 14.77 4.78 1.34
CA GLY A 303 15.96 4.23 0.67
C GLY A 303 15.83 2.76 0.28
N ASN A 304 15.17 1.95 1.10
CA ASN A 304 14.87 0.54 0.81
C ASN A 304 13.58 0.14 1.54
N VAL A 305 12.83 -0.82 0.98
CA VAL A 305 11.62 -1.39 1.59
C VAL A 305 11.76 -2.90 1.76
N LYS A 306 11.31 -3.42 2.91
CA LYS A 306 10.87 -4.81 3.05
C LYS A 306 9.44 -4.85 3.61
N ILE A 307 8.58 -5.70 3.06
CA ILE A 307 7.27 -6.00 3.63
C ILE A 307 7.04 -7.51 3.62
N SER A 308 6.72 -8.09 4.78
CA SER A 308 6.54 -9.54 4.93
C SER A 308 5.19 -9.87 5.59
N THR A 309 4.42 -10.81 5.02
CA THR A 309 3.14 -11.29 5.57
C THR A 309 3.21 -12.74 6.05
N TYR A 310 2.54 -13.04 7.16
CA TYR A 310 2.61 -14.32 7.87
C TYR A 310 1.24 -14.77 8.40
N ASP A 311 1.17 -16.02 8.86
CA ASP A 311 0.01 -16.61 9.56
C ASP A 311 -1.32 -16.48 8.80
N ASN A 312 -2.34 -15.86 9.41
CA ASN A 312 -3.70 -15.71 8.89
C ASN A 312 -4.11 -14.23 8.77
N CYS A 313 -3.15 -13.31 8.64
CA CYS A 313 -3.45 -11.89 8.46
C CYS A 313 -4.24 -11.63 7.17
N LYS A 314 -4.95 -10.51 7.11
CA LYS A 314 -5.75 -10.11 5.95
C LYS A 314 -5.39 -8.69 5.54
N VAL A 315 -4.96 -8.53 4.29
CA VAL A 315 -4.63 -7.23 3.69
C VAL A 315 -5.53 -7.01 2.47
N GLY A 316 -6.14 -5.83 2.34
CA GLY A 316 -6.89 -5.44 1.14
C GLY A 316 -5.98 -5.42 -0.10
N MET A 317 -4.99 -4.53 -0.09
CA MET A 317 -3.98 -4.39 -1.15
C MET A 317 -2.59 -4.19 -0.57
N LEU A 318 -1.58 -4.85 -1.15
CA LEU A 318 -0.19 -4.81 -0.69
C LEU A 318 0.72 -4.17 -1.75
N PHE A 319 1.39 -3.07 -1.39
CA PHE A 319 2.26 -2.30 -2.27
C PHE A 319 3.71 -2.29 -1.76
N GLY A 320 4.66 -2.82 -2.54
CA GLY A 320 6.07 -2.79 -2.16
C GLY A 320 6.68 -1.39 -2.15
N ALA A 321 6.09 -0.44 -2.87
CA ALA A 321 6.49 0.97 -2.87
C ALA A 321 5.31 1.89 -2.50
N GLY A 322 5.09 2.94 -3.30
CA GLY A 322 4.06 3.96 -3.10
C GLY A 322 2.64 3.52 -3.45
N TYR A 323 1.67 4.17 -2.79
CA TYR A 323 0.33 4.36 -3.32
C TYR A 323 0.25 5.76 -3.93
N ASP A 324 0.50 5.89 -5.24
CA ASP A 324 0.51 7.22 -5.86
C ASP A 324 -0.90 7.66 -6.23
N THR A 325 -1.38 8.67 -5.50
CA THR A 325 -2.70 9.28 -5.71
C THR A 325 -2.73 10.23 -6.90
N TRP A 326 -1.59 10.52 -7.54
CA TRP A 326 -1.49 11.45 -8.65
C TRP A 326 -1.38 10.74 -9.99
N ALA A 327 -2.19 11.16 -10.97
CA ALA A 327 -2.05 10.71 -12.35
C ALA A 327 -0.68 11.05 -12.97
N TYR A 328 -0.08 12.18 -12.55
CA TYR A 328 1.21 12.71 -13.00
C TYR A 328 2.08 13.11 -11.82
N PRO A 329 2.75 12.16 -11.16
CA PRO A 329 3.72 12.51 -10.13
C PRO A 329 4.95 13.18 -10.78
N ASN A 330 5.29 14.36 -10.25
CA ASN A 330 6.45 15.14 -10.66
C ASN A 330 7.78 14.50 -10.21
N TYR A 331 7.72 13.72 -9.12
CA TYR A 331 8.85 13.00 -8.54
C TYR A 331 8.47 11.53 -8.34
N THR A 332 9.47 10.67 -8.24
CA THR A 332 9.29 9.23 -8.02
C THR A 332 9.12 8.93 -6.53
N SER A 333 8.31 7.92 -6.16
CA SER A 333 8.05 7.55 -4.76
C SER A 333 9.30 6.96 -4.07
N MET A 334 10.26 6.49 -4.87
CA MET A 334 11.57 5.96 -4.47
C MET A 334 12.59 6.27 -5.58
N LEU A 335 13.79 6.76 -5.27
CA LEU A 335 14.83 7.08 -6.27
C LEU A 335 15.80 5.93 -6.51
N SER A 336 16.04 5.08 -5.52
CA SER A 336 17.12 4.10 -5.53
C SER A 336 16.82 2.93 -4.58
N GLY A 337 17.68 1.90 -4.59
CA GLY A 337 17.66 0.83 -3.59
C GLY A 337 16.75 -0.35 -3.93
N THR A 338 16.29 -1.05 -2.90
CA THR A 338 15.57 -2.33 -3.03
C THR A 338 14.15 -2.29 -2.49
N ILE A 339 13.28 -3.09 -3.09
CA ILE A 339 11.92 -3.38 -2.61
C ILE A 339 11.80 -4.91 -2.54
N ASP A 340 11.55 -5.45 -1.35
CA ASP A 340 11.30 -6.87 -1.14
C ASP A 340 9.91 -7.10 -0.52
N VAL A 341 9.05 -7.82 -1.23
CA VAL A 341 7.68 -8.16 -0.79
C VAL A 341 7.58 -9.67 -0.64
N GLU A 342 7.39 -10.17 0.58
CA GLU A 342 7.40 -11.60 0.89
C GLU A 342 6.07 -12.06 1.49
N ILE A 343 5.40 -12.98 0.81
CA ILE A 343 4.10 -13.50 1.20
C ILE A 343 4.31 -14.94 1.67
N ASN A 344 4.53 -15.08 2.99
CA ASN A 344 4.78 -16.35 3.65
C ASN A 344 3.48 -16.94 4.23
N GLY A 345 2.51 -16.09 4.54
CA GLY A 345 1.16 -16.44 4.98
C GLY A 345 0.15 -15.32 4.75
N GLY A 346 -1.05 -15.50 5.29
CA GLY A 346 -2.16 -14.57 5.18
C GLY A 346 -2.99 -14.69 3.90
N THR A 347 -4.01 -13.86 3.81
CA THR A 347 -4.77 -13.58 2.58
C THR A 347 -4.52 -12.13 2.15
N ILE A 348 -4.40 -11.90 0.84
CA ILE A 348 -4.15 -10.58 0.25
C ILE A 348 -5.06 -10.43 -0.99
N GLY A 349 -5.68 -9.28 -1.20
CA GLY A 349 -6.51 -9.05 -2.40
C GLY A 349 -5.67 -8.96 -3.67
N TYR A 350 -4.76 -7.99 -3.72
CA TYR A 350 -3.82 -7.73 -4.83
C TYR A 350 -2.41 -7.41 -4.32
N VAL A 351 -1.39 -7.69 -5.13
CA VAL A 351 0.03 -7.43 -4.81
C VAL A 351 0.70 -6.62 -5.91
N TYR A 352 1.40 -5.54 -5.55
CA TYR A 352 2.06 -4.63 -6.49
C TYR A 352 3.48 -4.32 -6.01
N GLY A 353 4.51 -4.94 -6.59
CA GLY A 353 5.91 -4.75 -6.17
C GLY A 353 6.36 -3.28 -6.30
N GLY A 354 6.27 -2.70 -7.50
CA GLY A 354 6.53 -1.27 -7.73
C GLY A 354 5.46 -0.30 -7.23
N GLY A 355 4.41 -0.80 -6.57
CA GLY A 355 3.29 0.00 -6.07
C GLY A 355 2.13 0.19 -7.06
N TYR A 356 1.03 0.78 -6.57
CA TYR A 356 -0.13 1.13 -7.38
C TYR A 356 0.02 2.56 -7.88
N ARG A 357 0.04 2.76 -9.20
CA ARG A 357 0.48 4.01 -9.87
C ARG A 357 1.88 4.50 -9.44
N GLY A 358 2.59 3.71 -8.64
CA GLY A 358 3.93 4.00 -8.19
C GLY A 358 4.86 4.27 -9.37
N SER A 359 5.64 5.32 -9.21
CA SER A 359 6.82 5.59 -9.99
C SER A 359 8.02 5.27 -9.09
N VAL A 360 8.95 4.43 -9.55
CA VAL A 360 10.15 4.05 -8.79
C VAL A 360 11.40 4.05 -9.68
N GLY A 361 12.51 4.55 -9.14
CA GLY A 361 13.75 4.77 -9.86
C GLY A 361 13.72 5.95 -10.83
N THR A 362 14.86 6.20 -11.48
CA THR A 362 15.08 7.24 -12.50
C THR A 362 16.03 6.74 -13.58
N SER A 363 16.15 7.45 -14.70
CA SER A 363 17.13 7.12 -15.75
C SER A 363 18.60 7.17 -15.30
N SER A 364 18.89 7.74 -14.12
CA SER A 364 20.24 7.78 -13.51
C SER A 364 20.38 6.90 -12.26
N SER A 365 19.32 6.23 -11.81
CA SER A 365 19.32 5.44 -10.58
C SER A 365 18.25 4.35 -10.64
N ASN A 366 18.68 3.08 -10.60
CA ASN A 366 17.79 1.93 -10.72
C ASN A 366 17.34 1.40 -9.36
N VAL A 367 16.14 0.83 -9.32
CA VAL A 367 15.64 0.03 -8.19
C VAL A 367 15.66 -1.46 -8.51
N ALA A 368 15.77 -2.30 -7.48
CA ALA A 368 15.61 -3.75 -7.60
C ALA A 368 14.35 -4.20 -6.85
N ILE A 369 13.41 -4.81 -7.55
CA ILE A 369 12.13 -5.28 -6.99
C ILE A 369 12.12 -6.80 -6.94
N LYS A 370 11.82 -7.36 -5.77
CA LYS A 370 11.55 -8.78 -5.52
C LYS A 370 10.15 -8.91 -4.94
N VAL A 371 9.34 -9.76 -5.56
CA VAL A 371 8.03 -10.19 -5.02
C VAL A 371 8.07 -11.71 -4.91
N ALA A 372 7.92 -12.26 -3.71
CA ALA A 372 7.97 -13.69 -3.44
C ALA A 372 6.66 -14.18 -2.81
N VAL A 373 5.95 -15.07 -3.50
CA VAL A 373 4.82 -15.83 -2.95
C VAL A 373 5.34 -17.20 -2.52
N ASN A 374 5.59 -17.35 -1.22
CA ASN A 374 6.10 -18.56 -0.59
C ASN A 374 4.98 -19.38 0.05
N GLY A 375 3.88 -18.72 0.44
CA GLY A 375 2.70 -19.32 1.07
C GLY A 375 1.48 -18.40 0.97
N GLY A 376 0.48 -18.63 1.82
CA GLY A 376 -0.73 -17.81 1.88
C GLY A 376 -1.60 -17.86 0.61
N THR A 377 -2.43 -16.84 0.42
CA THR A 377 -3.31 -16.70 -0.76
C THR A 377 -3.39 -15.25 -1.24
N VAL A 378 -3.03 -15.02 -2.50
CA VAL A 378 -3.39 -13.80 -3.24
C VAL A 378 -4.70 -14.08 -3.98
N LEU A 379 -5.76 -13.32 -3.70
CA LEU A 379 -7.10 -13.59 -4.25
C LEU A 379 -7.20 -13.31 -5.75
N LYS A 380 -6.42 -12.34 -6.24
CA LYS A 380 -6.33 -11.98 -7.65
C LYS A 380 -4.87 -11.94 -8.10
N ASP A 381 -4.43 -10.81 -8.63
CA ASP A 381 -3.24 -10.70 -9.45
C ASP A 381 -1.99 -10.26 -8.66
N VAL A 382 -0.83 -10.71 -9.15
CA VAL A 382 0.49 -10.27 -8.68
C VAL A 382 1.17 -9.47 -9.79
N TYR A 383 1.43 -8.20 -9.52
CA TYR A 383 2.11 -7.28 -10.44
C TYR A 383 3.52 -6.98 -9.92
N GLY A 384 4.56 -7.44 -10.60
CA GLY A 384 5.94 -7.17 -10.19
C GLY A 384 6.29 -5.68 -10.24
N GLY A 385 6.03 -5.03 -11.38
CA GLY A 385 6.32 -3.61 -11.60
C GLY A 385 5.22 -2.65 -11.17
N GLY A 386 3.98 -3.12 -10.99
CA GLY A 386 2.81 -2.29 -10.63
C GLY A 386 1.69 -2.34 -11.67
N ARG A 387 0.71 -1.44 -11.56
CA ARG A 387 -0.47 -1.40 -12.44
C ARG A 387 -0.87 0.04 -12.75
N GLY A 388 -1.36 0.25 -13.98
CA GLY A 388 -2.15 1.44 -14.29
C GLY A 388 -3.47 1.44 -13.52
N GLY A 389 -4.02 2.62 -13.23
CA GLY A 389 -5.16 2.72 -12.33
C GLY A 389 -5.92 4.03 -12.43
N VAL A 390 -6.99 4.10 -11.65
CA VAL A 390 -7.77 5.30 -11.32
C VAL A 390 -7.23 5.98 -10.06
N ASP A 391 -7.41 7.30 -9.93
CA ASP A 391 -6.94 8.08 -8.77
C ASP A 391 -7.68 7.64 -7.47
N LYS A 392 -7.12 7.91 -6.28
CA LYS A 392 -7.87 7.78 -5.02
C LYS A 392 -9.08 8.71 -5.09
N ILE A 393 -10.27 8.20 -4.77
CA ILE A 393 -11.45 9.04 -4.64
C ILE A 393 -11.32 9.83 -3.33
N LEU A 394 -11.41 11.15 -3.41
CA LEU A 394 -11.69 11.99 -2.24
C LEU A 394 -13.20 12.01 -2.00
N HIS A 395 -13.63 11.55 -0.83
CA HIS A 395 -15.03 11.51 -0.44
C HIS A 395 -15.45 12.82 0.21
N ASN A 396 -16.47 13.51 -0.34
CA ASN A 396 -17.17 14.56 0.40
C ASN A 396 -18.43 13.96 1.06
N ALA A 397 -18.50 14.06 2.39
CA ALA A 397 -19.53 13.48 3.25
C ALA A 397 -20.98 13.93 2.95
N SER A 398 -21.18 14.98 2.13
CA SER A 398 -22.49 15.60 1.89
C SER A 398 -23.16 15.27 0.56
N THR A 399 -22.45 14.71 -0.43
CA THR A 399 -23.02 14.51 -1.80
C THR A 399 -22.61 13.22 -2.50
N GLY A 400 -21.61 12.47 -2.02
CA GLY A 400 -21.05 11.34 -2.76
C GLY A 400 -20.41 11.73 -4.10
N ALA A 401 -20.17 13.03 -4.33
CA ALA A 401 -19.63 13.58 -5.56
C ALA A 401 -18.18 14.05 -5.38
N ARG A 402 -17.41 13.93 -6.47
CA ARG A 402 -15.95 14.12 -6.52
C ARG A 402 -15.56 15.59 -6.44
N GLU A 403 -14.62 15.94 -5.57
CA GLU A 403 -14.09 17.31 -5.54
C GLU A 403 -13.09 17.60 -6.67
N GLY A 404 -13.58 18.27 -7.70
CA GLY A 404 -13.13 19.65 -7.97
C GLY A 404 -11.74 19.90 -8.60
N SER A 405 -10.84 18.92 -8.73
CA SER A 405 -9.54 19.09 -9.41
C SER A 405 -9.40 18.20 -10.64
N SER A 406 -8.70 18.71 -11.66
CA SER A 406 -8.52 18.06 -12.96
C SER A 406 -7.66 16.79 -12.93
N SER A 407 -6.89 16.56 -11.85
CA SER A 407 -6.07 15.35 -11.69
C SER A 407 -6.89 14.09 -11.45
N TYR A 408 -8.04 14.18 -10.75
CA TYR A 408 -8.81 13.03 -10.23
C TYR A 408 -9.67 12.29 -11.27
N TRP A 409 -9.40 12.54 -12.55
CA TRP A 409 -10.16 11.99 -13.67
C TRP A 409 -9.28 11.13 -14.56
N ASN A 410 -8.17 10.56 -14.10
CA ASN A 410 -7.36 9.67 -14.92
C ASN A 410 -7.67 8.20 -14.63
N SER A 411 -7.65 7.34 -15.66
CA SER A 411 -7.86 5.88 -15.55
C SER A 411 -6.62 5.06 -15.95
N MET A 412 -5.55 5.74 -16.33
CA MET A 412 -4.33 5.23 -16.93
C MET A 412 -3.10 5.92 -16.30
N GLY A 413 -3.15 6.21 -15.00
CA GLY A 413 -2.13 7.01 -14.31
C GLY A 413 -0.70 6.49 -14.56
N LYS A 414 0.27 7.42 -14.66
CA LYS A 414 1.68 7.13 -14.90
C LYS A 414 2.18 6.13 -13.86
N SER A 415 2.80 5.03 -14.29
CA SER A 415 3.38 4.02 -13.41
C SER A 415 4.57 3.36 -14.10
N TYR A 416 5.75 3.47 -13.48
CA TYR A 416 6.97 2.94 -14.07
C TYR A 416 8.02 2.55 -13.04
N VAL A 417 8.85 1.59 -13.47
CA VAL A 417 10.04 1.13 -12.77
C VAL A 417 11.25 1.43 -13.64
N TYR A 418 12.25 2.16 -13.15
CA TYR A 418 13.61 2.11 -13.72
C TYR A 418 14.42 1.07 -12.94
N GLY A 419 14.76 -0.05 -13.58
CA GLY A 419 15.53 -1.13 -12.94
C GLY A 419 14.99 -2.53 -13.21
N THR A 420 15.23 -3.43 -12.26
CA THR A 420 15.00 -4.88 -12.43
C THR A 420 13.84 -5.38 -11.57
N VAL A 421 12.97 -6.21 -12.15
CA VAL A 421 11.85 -6.82 -11.44
C VAL A 421 11.97 -8.35 -11.46
N SER A 422 11.78 -8.96 -10.31
CA SER A 422 11.75 -10.40 -10.11
C SER A 422 10.50 -10.82 -9.34
N VAL A 423 9.76 -11.78 -9.88
CA VAL A 423 8.60 -12.40 -9.23
C VAL A 423 8.89 -13.88 -9.05
N LEU A 424 8.81 -14.38 -7.83
CA LEU A 424 8.99 -15.77 -7.46
C LEU A 424 7.67 -16.33 -6.92
N ILE A 425 7.17 -17.40 -7.52
CA ILE A 425 6.07 -18.21 -6.98
C ILE A 425 6.67 -19.55 -6.57
N ALA A 426 6.91 -19.70 -5.26
CA ALA A 426 7.48 -20.90 -4.65
C ALA A 426 6.44 -21.74 -3.90
N GLY A 427 5.31 -21.13 -3.49
CA GLY A 427 4.20 -21.79 -2.82
C GLY A 427 2.95 -20.92 -2.82
N GLY A 428 2.00 -21.27 -1.96
CA GLY A 428 0.70 -20.56 -1.85
C GLY A 428 -0.18 -20.68 -3.11
N THR A 429 -1.21 -19.85 -3.15
CA THR A 429 -2.15 -19.74 -4.28
C THR A 429 -2.24 -18.30 -4.78
N VAL A 430 -2.16 -18.09 -6.09
CA VAL A 430 -2.51 -16.85 -6.80
C VAL A 430 -3.81 -17.11 -7.57
N GLY A 431 -4.89 -16.43 -7.15
CA GLY A 431 -6.23 -16.62 -7.72
C GLY A 431 -6.47 -15.94 -9.07
N GLY A 432 -5.57 -15.04 -9.47
CA GLY A 432 -5.52 -14.40 -10.78
C GLY A 432 -4.23 -14.71 -11.53
N ASN A 433 -3.70 -13.71 -12.22
CA ASN A 433 -2.53 -13.80 -13.09
C ASN A 433 -1.26 -13.32 -12.38
N VAL A 434 -0.10 -13.64 -12.96
CA VAL A 434 1.21 -13.13 -12.53
C VAL A 434 1.86 -12.35 -13.67
N TYR A 435 2.30 -11.12 -13.37
CA TYR A 435 2.96 -10.22 -14.32
C TYR A 435 4.36 -9.87 -13.82
N GLY A 436 5.41 -10.17 -14.58
CA GLY A 436 6.79 -9.79 -14.25
C GLY A 436 7.04 -8.29 -14.43
N GLY A 437 6.31 -7.66 -15.35
CA GLY A 437 6.09 -6.22 -15.43
C GLY A 437 4.79 -5.85 -14.73
N GLY A 438 3.82 -5.29 -15.46
CA GLY A 438 2.54 -4.86 -14.90
C GLY A 438 1.37 -4.95 -15.88
N GLU A 439 0.17 -4.60 -15.43
CA GLU A 439 -1.03 -4.53 -16.27
C GLU A 439 -1.48 -3.07 -16.46
N SER A 440 -1.87 -2.72 -17.68
CA SER A 440 -2.39 -1.40 -18.01
C SER A 440 -3.89 -1.44 -18.27
N LEU A 441 -4.53 -0.30 -18.04
CA LEU A 441 -5.98 -0.13 -18.24
C LEU A 441 -6.26 0.79 -19.43
N PRO A 442 -7.39 0.60 -20.13
CA PRO A 442 -7.89 1.56 -21.09
C PRO A 442 -8.43 2.81 -20.38
N ARG A 443 -8.59 3.91 -21.14
CA ARG A 443 -9.38 5.07 -20.70
C ARG A 443 -10.80 4.62 -20.36
N LEU A 444 -11.34 5.03 -19.21
CA LEU A 444 -12.73 4.77 -18.82
C LEU A 444 -13.66 5.93 -19.21
N SER A 445 -14.95 5.63 -19.41
CA SER A 445 -15.98 6.62 -19.72
C SER A 445 -16.09 7.66 -18.60
N GLY A 446 -16.22 8.94 -18.96
CA GLY A 446 -16.20 10.03 -17.97
C GLY A 446 -14.83 10.35 -17.37
N TYR A 447 -13.77 9.59 -17.68
CA TYR A 447 -12.38 9.91 -17.33
C TYR A 447 -11.67 10.61 -18.49
N ASN A 448 -10.68 11.44 -18.15
CA ASN A 448 -9.77 12.13 -19.06
C ASN A 448 -8.64 11.21 -19.55
N ALA A 449 -8.09 11.58 -20.72
CA ALA A 449 -6.97 10.92 -21.38
C ALA A 449 -5.61 11.61 -21.15
N GLU A 450 -5.58 12.63 -20.28
CA GLU A 450 -4.40 13.48 -20.09
C GLU A 450 -3.15 12.67 -19.73
N GLY A 451 -1.99 13.06 -20.28
CA GLY A 451 -0.67 12.83 -19.70
C GLY A 451 0.00 11.44 -19.76
N GLY A 452 -0.71 10.30 -19.84
CA GLY A 452 -0.12 8.95 -19.65
C GLY A 452 0.96 8.49 -20.65
N ILE A 453 2.22 8.86 -20.46
CA ILE A 453 3.40 8.10 -20.94
C ILE A 453 3.88 7.19 -19.82
N ASN A 454 4.31 5.98 -20.17
CA ASN A 454 4.72 4.93 -19.23
C ASN A 454 3.61 4.55 -18.22
N VAL A 455 2.71 3.66 -18.65
CA VAL A 455 1.71 3.01 -17.77
C VAL A 455 2.15 1.56 -17.55
N ALA A 456 2.22 1.14 -16.29
CA ALA A 456 2.70 -0.17 -15.84
C ALA A 456 4.03 -0.63 -16.50
N SER A 457 4.95 0.30 -16.73
CA SER A 457 6.13 0.09 -17.60
C SER A 457 7.39 -0.24 -16.81
N VAL A 458 8.26 -1.09 -17.33
CA VAL A 458 9.59 -1.37 -16.74
C VAL A 458 10.68 -0.94 -17.73
N ILE A 459 11.47 0.07 -17.36
CA ILE A 459 12.68 0.47 -18.06
C ILE A 459 13.83 -0.34 -17.46
N GLY A 460 14.03 -1.54 -18.01
CA GLY A 460 14.95 -2.56 -17.52
C GLY A 460 14.41 -3.96 -17.76
N SER A 461 14.84 -4.94 -16.97
CA SER A 461 14.55 -6.36 -17.23
C SER A 461 13.60 -6.97 -16.19
N THR A 462 12.80 -7.93 -16.65
CA THR A 462 11.79 -8.63 -15.84
C THR A 462 12.04 -10.14 -15.80
N SER A 463 11.67 -10.78 -14.70
CA SER A 463 11.75 -12.23 -14.56
C SER A 463 10.61 -12.77 -13.70
N VAL A 464 10.01 -13.87 -14.14
CA VAL A 464 9.06 -14.67 -13.35
C VAL A 464 9.63 -16.07 -13.19
N THR A 465 9.70 -16.56 -11.96
CA THR A 465 10.16 -17.92 -11.65
C THR A 465 9.06 -18.64 -10.88
N VAL A 466 8.65 -19.81 -11.37
CA VAL A 466 7.66 -20.67 -10.73
C VAL A 466 8.35 -21.99 -10.37
N THR A 467 8.47 -22.26 -9.07
CA THR A 467 9.06 -23.48 -8.50
C THR A 467 8.04 -24.32 -7.73
N GLY A 468 6.91 -23.71 -7.34
CA GLY A 468 5.82 -24.37 -6.62
C GLY A 468 4.55 -23.51 -6.61
N GLY A 469 3.58 -23.88 -5.79
CA GLY A 469 2.30 -23.17 -5.66
C GLY A 469 1.31 -23.40 -6.81
N GLU A 470 0.18 -22.70 -6.73
CA GLU A 470 -0.91 -22.71 -7.71
C GLU A 470 -1.14 -21.30 -8.27
N ILE A 471 -1.12 -21.13 -9.59
CA ILE A 471 -1.53 -19.90 -10.28
C ILE A 471 -2.77 -20.25 -11.10
N LYS A 472 -3.93 -19.66 -10.79
CA LYS A 472 -5.19 -19.97 -11.47
C LYS A 472 -5.32 -19.28 -12.83
N GLY A 473 -4.71 -18.12 -12.99
CA GLY A 473 -4.63 -17.38 -14.25
C GLY A 473 -3.38 -17.70 -15.07
N SER A 474 -3.04 -16.77 -15.96
CA SER A 474 -1.87 -16.83 -16.84
C SER A 474 -0.62 -16.20 -16.21
N VAL A 475 0.55 -16.51 -16.78
CA VAL A 475 1.84 -15.91 -16.40
C VAL A 475 2.42 -15.12 -17.56
N TYR A 476 2.74 -13.85 -17.32
CA TYR A 476 3.34 -12.94 -18.29
C TYR A 476 4.73 -12.52 -17.79
N GLY A 477 5.78 -12.84 -18.55
CA GLY A 477 7.16 -12.47 -18.20
C GLY A 477 7.41 -10.97 -18.23
N ALA A 478 6.73 -10.26 -19.12
CA ALA A 478 6.61 -8.81 -19.13
C ALA A 478 5.24 -8.40 -18.55
N GLY A 479 4.48 -7.55 -19.23
CA GLY A 479 3.18 -7.05 -18.77
C GLY A 479 1.99 -7.41 -19.68
N LYS A 480 0.81 -6.91 -19.32
CA LYS A 480 -0.41 -6.98 -20.14
C LYS A 480 -0.90 -5.57 -20.49
N GLY A 481 -0.81 -5.24 -21.78
CA GLY A 481 -1.27 -3.98 -22.35
C GLY A 481 -2.77 -4.00 -22.63
N VAL A 482 -3.25 -2.95 -23.29
CA VAL A 482 -4.66 -2.81 -23.67
C VAL A 482 -4.90 -3.45 -25.04
N THR A 483 -5.88 -4.34 -25.14
CA THR A 483 -6.26 -4.96 -26.42
C THR A 483 -6.90 -3.93 -27.37
N ILE A 484 -6.40 -3.90 -28.60
CA ILE A 484 -6.89 -3.04 -29.69
C ILE A 484 -7.20 -3.94 -30.88
N ASP A 485 -8.45 -4.29 -31.08
CA ASP A 485 -8.83 -5.25 -32.11
C ASP A 485 -8.90 -4.64 -33.52
N SER A 486 -8.32 -5.37 -34.47
CA SER A 486 -8.45 -5.21 -35.93
C SER A 486 -8.16 -3.81 -36.50
N PHE A 487 -6.89 -3.58 -36.88
CA PHE A 487 -6.53 -2.54 -37.84
C PHE A 487 -7.09 -2.85 -39.24
N SER A 488 -8.28 -2.35 -39.57
CA SER A 488 -8.70 -2.22 -40.97
C SER A 488 -8.04 -0.99 -41.59
N ALA A 489 -6.82 -1.15 -42.10
CA ALA A 489 -6.08 -0.08 -42.77
C ALA A 489 -6.70 0.31 -44.13
N GLN A 490 -7.79 1.08 -44.12
CA GLN A 490 -8.25 1.82 -45.30
C GLN A 490 -7.46 3.12 -45.46
N SER A 491 -6.26 3.00 -46.02
CA SER A 491 -5.53 4.15 -46.56
C SER A 491 -6.13 4.54 -47.92
N ASN A 492 -6.65 5.76 -48.02
CA ASN A 492 -6.73 6.49 -49.30
C ASN A 492 -6.74 8.03 -49.17
N SER A 493 -6.54 8.60 -47.98
CA SER A 493 -6.53 10.07 -47.77
C SER A 493 -5.66 10.60 -46.63
N GLY A 494 -4.82 9.77 -45.99
CA GLY A 494 -3.93 10.22 -44.91
C GLY A 494 -4.60 10.46 -43.55
N THR A 495 -5.91 10.25 -43.43
CA THR A 495 -6.62 10.19 -42.15
C THR A 495 -6.84 8.73 -41.76
N VAL A 496 -6.18 8.26 -40.69
CA VAL A 496 -6.42 6.92 -40.16
C VAL A 496 -7.69 6.93 -39.32
N THR A 497 -8.74 6.30 -39.81
CA THR A 497 -9.98 6.09 -39.05
C THR A 497 -9.89 4.75 -38.32
N TYR A 498 -9.89 4.79 -36.99
CA TYR A 498 -9.84 3.60 -36.15
C TYR A 498 -11.24 3.06 -35.89
N SER A 499 -11.54 1.88 -36.41
CA SER A 499 -12.79 1.15 -36.18
C SER A 499 -12.50 -0.23 -35.59
N GLY A 500 -12.10 -0.26 -34.33
CA GLY A 500 -12.00 -1.49 -33.54
C GLY A 500 -13.28 -1.72 -32.73
N THR A 501 -13.80 -2.94 -32.76
CA THR A 501 -14.77 -3.42 -31.76
C THR A 501 -13.96 -4.09 -30.66
N VAL A 502 -14.24 -3.82 -29.39
CA VAL A 502 -13.60 -4.58 -28.29
C VAL A 502 -13.99 -6.05 -28.46
N PRO A 503 -13.04 -7.02 -28.49
CA PRO A 503 -13.42 -8.42 -28.41
C PRO A 503 -14.16 -8.59 -27.09
N GLY A 504 -15.34 -9.21 -27.14
CA GLY A 504 -16.28 -9.20 -26.02
C GLY A 504 -15.59 -9.56 -24.71
N THR A 505 -15.83 -8.75 -23.67
CA THR A 505 -15.24 -8.90 -22.33
C THR A 505 -15.70 -10.20 -21.66
N THR A 506 -15.14 -11.33 -22.08
CA THR A 506 -15.33 -12.64 -21.45
C THR A 506 -14.74 -12.69 -20.04
N ASP A 507 -13.81 -11.78 -19.72
CA ASP A 507 -13.29 -11.48 -18.37
C ASP A 507 -14.17 -10.51 -17.55
N GLY A 508 -15.45 -10.36 -17.87
CA GLY A 508 -16.43 -9.84 -16.90
C GLY A 508 -16.28 -8.38 -16.43
N GLY A 509 -15.70 -7.51 -17.26
CA GLY A 509 -16.01 -6.07 -17.28
C GLY A 509 -15.82 -5.27 -15.98
N ASN A 510 -14.73 -5.48 -15.24
CA ASN A 510 -14.44 -4.76 -13.99
C ASN A 510 -12.97 -4.29 -13.91
N TYR A 511 -12.66 -3.19 -14.60
CA TYR A 511 -11.29 -2.71 -14.78
C TYR A 511 -10.70 -1.94 -13.59
N SER A 512 -11.52 -1.62 -12.58
CA SER A 512 -11.12 -0.80 -11.44
C SER A 512 -11.90 -1.24 -10.20
N GLN A 513 -11.30 -2.13 -9.42
CA GLN A 513 -11.90 -2.66 -8.20
C GLN A 513 -10.85 -2.68 -7.09
N SER A 514 -11.21 -2.11 -5.94
CA SER A 514 -10.42 -2.18 -4.72
C SER A 514 -10.98 -3.29 -3.84
N TYR A 515 -10.11 -4.20 -3.41
CA TYR A 515 -10.44 -5.10 -2.31
C TYR A 515 -10.34 -4.34 -1.00
N VAL A 516 -11.40 -4.42 -0.21
CA VAL A 516 -11.39 -3.96 1.18
C VAL A 516 -11.85 -5.10 2.08
N VAL A 517 -11.19 -5.26 3.22
CA VAL A 517 -11.56 -6.26 4.24
C VAL A 517 -12.57 -5.62 5.19
N ASN A 518 -13.79 -6.16 5.24
CA ASN A 518 -14.86 -5.59 6.04
C ASN A 518 -14.78 -5.93 7.54
N SER A 519 -15.73 -5.41 8.31
CA SER A 519 -15.87 -5.62 9.76
C SER A 519 -15.85 -7.08 10.23
N SER A 520 -16.41 -7.98 9.43
CA SER A 520 -16.43 -9.43 9.65
C SER A 520 -15.15 -10.14 9.20
N GLY A 521 -14.16 -9.41 8.68
CA GLY A 521 -12.95 -9.98 8.09
C GLY A 521 -13.19 -10.62 6.71
N ASN A 522 -14.29 -10.28 6.03
CA ASN A 522 -14.57 -10.78 4.68
C ASN A 522 -14.01 -9.80 3.65
N TYR A 523 -13.43 -10.34 2.59
CA TYR A 523 -13.10 -9.56 1.41
C TYR A 523 -14.38 -9.14 0.71
N ILE A 524 -14.57 -7.83 0.56
CA ILE A 524 -15.64 -7.28 -0.26
C ILE A 524 -15.06 -6.42 -1.38
N TRP A 525 -15.88 -6.26 -2.41
CA TRP A 525 -15.64 -5.35 -3.50
C TRP A 525 -16.25 -4.01 -3.13
N LEU A 526 -15.43 -2.96 -3.03
CA LEU A 526 -15.96 -1.61 -3.12
C LEU A 526 -15.95 -1.21 -4.59
N ASP A 527 -17.16 -1.12 -5.16
CA ASP A 527 -17.36 -0.79 -6.57
C ASP A 527 -17.29 0.73 -6.80
N TRP A 528 -16.13 1.29 -6.45
CA TRP A 528 -15.78 2.72 -6.58
C TRP A 528 -15.95 3.26 -8.01
N PHE A 529 -16.00 2.37 -8.99
CA PHE A 529 -15.97 2.68 -10.41
C PHE A 529 -17.08 1.94 -11.20
N SER A 530 -18.17 1.57 -10.52
CA SER A 530 -19.33 0.91 -11.12
C SER A 530 -19.85 1.70 -12.34
N GLY A 531 -20.23 0.98 -13.40
CA GLY A 531 -20.87 1.57 -14.57
C GLY A 531 -19.97 2.33 -15.55
N PHE A 532 -18.66 2.48 -15.28
CA PHE A 532 -17.74 3.04 -16.28
C PHE A 532 -17.27 1.98 -17.28
N THR A 533 -17.43 2.27 -18.57
CA THR A 533 -17.01 1.39 -19.67
C THR A 533 -15.66 1.84 -20.24
N PRO A 534 -14.82 0.93 -20.75
CA PRO A 534 -13.69 1.31 -21.59
C PRO A 534 -14.13 2.20 -22.77
N THR A 535 -13.39 3.27 -23.02
CA THR A 535 -13.61 4.21 -24.11
C THR A 535 -12.33 4.35 -24.93
N TYR A 536 -12.49 4.38 -26.26
CA TYR A 536 -11.37 4.59 -27.16
C TYR A 536 -11.26 6.07 -27.45
N ASP A 537 -10.14 6.64 -27.04
CA ASP A 537 -9.71 7.97 -27.47
C ASP A 537 -8.67 7.79 -28.57
N THR A 538 -9.08 8.07 -29.81
CA THR A 538 -8.26 7.88 -31.00
C THR A 538 -7.04 8.80 -31.03
N SER A 539 -6.99 9.85 -30.21
CA SER A 539 -5.84 10.74 -30.09
C SER A 539 -4.67 10.14 -29.29
N ILE A 540 -4.92 9.05 -28.54
CA ILE A 540 -3.91 8.40 -27.68
C ILE A 540 -3.61 6.94 -28.08
N ILE A 541 -4.16 6.44 -29.18
CA ILE A 541 -4.08 5.00 -29.51
C ILE A 541 -2.63 4.51 -29.74
N GLU A 542 -1.74 5.35 -30.25
CA GLU A 542 -0.31 5.05 -30.37
C GLU A 542 0.36 4.87 -29.00
N ARG A 543 -0.18 5.49 -27.95
CA ARG A 543 0.32 5.42 -26.56
C ARG A 543 -0.08 4.12 -25.90
N TYR A 544 -1.22 3.53 -26.25
CA TYR A 544 -1.61 2.19 -25.79
C TYR A 544 -0.61 1.11 -26.23
N LEU A 545 0.15 1.32 -27.31
CA LEU A 545 1.23 0.41 -27.74
C LEU A 545 2.47 0.50 -26.82
N GLU A 546 2.60 1.59 -26.06
CA GLU A 546 3.67 1.81 -25.07
C GLU A 546 3.24 1.46 -23.63
N PHE A 547 2.04 0.92 -23.46
CA PHE A 547 1.52 0.50 -22.16
C PHE A 547 2.01 -0.90 -21.80
N ALA A 548 2.20 -1.17 -20.50
CA ALA A 548 2.72 -2.42 -19.95
C ALA A 548 4.07 -2.87 -20.56
N LYS A 549 4.87 -1.91 -21.04
CA LYS A 549 6.08 -2.19 -21.80
C LYS A 549 7.26 -2.60 -20.92
N VAL A 550 8.19 -3.36 -21.51
CA VAL A 550 9.50 -3.70 -20.92
C VAL A 550 10.61 -3.28 -21.87
N GLU A 551 11.38 -2.25 -21.49
CA GLU A 551 12.57 -1.79 -22.22
C GLU A 551 13.82 -2.56 -21.79
N GLY A 552 13.77 -3.87 -22.00
CA GLY A 552 14.82 -4.82 -21.65
C GLY A 552 14.38 -6.25 -21.94
N SER A 553 15.07 -7.22 -21.36
CA SER A 553 14.73 -8.64 -21.55
C SER A 553 13.70 -9.11 -20.52
N SER A 554 12.89 -10.07 -20.91
CA SER A 554 11.93 -10.76 -20.05
C SER A 554 12.15 -12.27 -20.07
N SER A 555 11.91 -12.93 -18.94
CA SER A 555 12.05 -14.37 -18.82
C SER A 555 10.98 -14.99 -17.92
N VAL A 556 10.49 -16.18 -18.30
CA VAL A 556 9.68 -17.04 -17.44
C VAL A 556 10.36 -18.40 -17.31
N ASN A 557 10.64 -18.82 -16.08
CA ASN A 557 11.20 -20.12 -15.76
C ASN A 557 10.20 -20.91 -14.91
N VAL A 558 9.66 -22.01 -15.43
CA VAL A 558 8.72 -22.89 -14.73
C VAL A 558 9.40 -24.25 -14.50
N SER A 559 9.56 -24.61 -13.23
CA SER A 559 10.23 -25.86 -12.80
C SER A 559 9.38 -26.71 -11.84
N GLY A 560 8.25 -26.17 -11.39
CA GLY A 560 7.26 -26.83 -10.55
C GLY A 560 6.02 -25.96 -10.39
N GLY A 561 5.10 -26.37 -9.52
CA GLY A 561 3.78 -25.72 -9.36
C GLY A 561 2.78 -26.07 -10.45
N THR A 562 1.64 -25.37 -10.45
CA THR A 562 0.56 -25.52 -11.44
C THR A 562 0.16 -24.14 -11.97
N ILE A 563 -0.07 -24.04 -13.29
CA ILE A 563 -0.54 -22.82 -13.96
C ILE A 563 -1.80 -23.19 -14.74
N GLY A 564 -2.94 -22.59 -14.40
CA GLY A 564 -4.24 -22.83 -15.04
C GLY A 564 -4.42 -22.09 -16.36
N GLY A 565 -3.69 -20.99 -16.58
CA GLY A 565 -3.68 -20.22 -17.82
C GLY A 565 -2.46 -20.46 -18.71
N SER A 566 -2.24 -19.56 -19.66
CA SER A 566 -1.11 -19.60 -20.60
C SER A 566 0.17 -18.99 -20.01
N VAL A 567 1.32 -19.33 -20.59
CA VAL A 567 2.64 -18.81 -20.19
C VAL A 567 3.28 -18.03 -21.33
N TYR A 568 3.45 -16.71 -21.14
CA TYR A 568 4.01 -15.78 -22.11
C TYR A 568 5.40 -15.34 -21.67
N GLY A 569 6.44 -15.59 -22.48
CA GLY A 569 7.80 -15.15 -22.17
C GLY A 569 7.97 -13.63 -22.18
N GLY A 570 7.20 -12.96 -23.05
CA GLY A 570 7.05 -11.51 -23.13
C GLY A 570 5.76 -11.05 -22.46
N GLY A 571 5.08 -10.10 -23.09
CA GLY A 571 3.79 -9.57 -22.63
C GLY A 571 2.65 -9.89 -23.59
N ALA A 572 1.42 -9.73 -23.12
CA ALA A 572 0.23 -9.75 -23.98
C ALA A 572 -0.18 -8.31 -24.28
N TYR A 573 -0.19 -7.91 -25.55
CA TYR A 573 -0.50 -6.53 -26.00
C TYR A 573 0.41 -5.40 -25.47
N GLY A 574 1.38 -5.71 -24.60
CA GLY A 574 2.45 -4.79 -24.18
C GLY A 574 3.71 -4.94 -25.03
N ARG A 575 4.48 -3.86 -25.18
CA ARG A 575 5.72 -3.83 -25.97
C ARG A 575 6.92 -4.41 -25.21
N ILE A 576 7.77 -5.18 -25.88
CA ILE A 576 9.10 -5.54 -25.40
C ILE A 576 10.19 -5.13 -26.41
N THR A 577 11.35 -4.69 -25.93
CA THR A 577 12.48 -4.31 -26.80
C THR A 577 13.68 -5.26 -26.73
N GLY A 578 13.82 -6.06 -25.66
CA GLY A 578 14.86 -7.09 -25.52
C GLY A 578 14.37 -8.51 -25.86
N ASP A 579 15.11 -9.51 -25.38
CA ASP A 579 14.76 -10.92 -25.56
C ASP A 579 13.56 -11.31 -24.69
N ALA A 580 12.62 -12.07 -25.24
CA ALA A 580 11.62 -12.81 -24.47
C ALA A 580 11.99 -14.29 -24.40
N ARG A 581 11.98 -14.89 -23.21
CA ARG A 581 12.36 -16.31 -23.02
C ARG A 581 11.36 -17.05 -22.14
N VAL A 582 11.08 -18.31 -22.51
CA VAL A 582 10.31 -19.27 -21.69
C VAL A 582 11.15 -20.54 -21.54
N ALA A 583 11.29 -21.04 -20.32
CA ALA A 583 11.83 -22.36 -20.03
C ALA A 583 10.83 -23.09 -19.12
N ILE A 584 10.33 -24.25 -19.56
CA ILE A 584 9.44 -25.11 -18.78
C ILE A 584 10.13 -26.46 -18.64
N SER A 585 10.43 -26.87 -17.40
CA SER A 585 11.12 -28.11 -17.05
C SER A 585 10.37 -28.97 -16.03
N GLY A 586 9.25 -28.49 -15.47
CA GLY A 586 8.39 -29.23 -14.55
C GLY A 586 7.05 -28.55 -14.31
N GLY A 587 6.09 -29.30 -13.75
CA GLY A 587 4.70 -28.89 -13.50
C GLY A 587 3.70 -29.35 -14.58
N PRO A 588 2.44 -29.68 -14.22
CA PRO A 588 1.36 -29.87 -15.19
C PRO A 588 0.84 -28.50 -15.65
N SER A 589 1.09 -28.15 -16.92
CA SER A 589 0.43 -27.04 -17.61
C SER A 589 -0.52 -27.63 -18.66
N GLU A 590 -1.81 -27.30 -18.63
CA GLU A 590 -2.76 -27.86 -19.59
C GLU A 590 -2.60 -27.29 -21.01
N GLU A 591 -2.21 -26.01 -21.17
CA GLU A 591 -1.87 -25.43 -22.48
C GLU A 591 -0.64 -24.49 -22.44
N ALA A 592 0.54 -25.03 -22.78
CA ALA A 592 1.75 -24.23 -22.98
C ALA A 592 1.74 -23.49 -24.34
N SER A 593 0.90 -22.46 -24.46
CA SER A 593 0.84 -21.59 -25.64
C SER A 593 2.06 -20.67 -25.74
N THR A 594 3.06 -21.05 -26.54
CA THR A 594 4.19 -20.16 -26.90
C THR A 594 3.76 -19.14 -27.96
N ALA A 595 2.79 -18.27 -27.61
CA ALA A 595 2.34 -17.21 -28.49
C ALA A 595 3.48 -16.20 -28.74
N ALA A 596 3.91 -16.09 -29.99
CA ALA A 596 4.85 -15.04 -30.41
C ALA A 596 4.21 -13.66 -30.19
N PRO A 597 4.98 -12.62 -29.82
CA PRO A 597 4.44 -11.27 -29.73
C PRO A 597 3.90 -10.80 -31.08
N SER A 598 2.83 -10.00 -31.06
CA SER A 598 2.39 -9.20 -32.20
C SER A 598 3.49 -8.20 -32.55
N ALA A 599 4.43 -8.63 -33.41
CA ALA A 599 5.61 -7.86 -33.76
C ALA A 599 5.26 -6.77 -34.77
N THR A 600 4.93 -5.58 -34.29
CA THR A 600 4.83 -4.37 -35.12
C THR A 600 6.22 -3.96 -35.61
N ALA A 601 6.64 -4.54 -36.73
CA ALA A 601 7.76 -4.14 -37.60
C ALA A 601 9.04 -3.61 -36.91
N GLY A 602 9.77 -4.47 -36.19
CA GLY A 602 11.08 -4.14 -35.60
C GLY A 602 11.82 -5.37 -35.07
N SER A 603 12.33 -6.21 -35.98
CA SER A 603 12.80 -7.58 -35.70
C SER A 603 13.92 -7.72 -34.64
N PRO A 604 13.78 -8.70 -33.73
CA PRO A 604 14.90 -9.50 -33.24
C PRO A 604 14.91 -10.90 -33.90
N ARG A 605 16.09 -11.54 -33.95
CA ARG A 605 16.25 -12.91 -34.47
C ARG A 605 16.04 -13.93 -33.36
N TRP A 606 15.10 -14.85 -33.54
CA TRP A 606 14.97 -16.04 -32.71
C TRP A 606 16.17 -16.98 -32.88
N LYS A 607 16.56 -17.64 -31.79
CA LYS A 607 17.50 -18.78 -31.80
C LYS A 607 16.99 -19.85 -30.84
N GLU A 608 16.27 -20.83 -31.38
CA GLU A 608 15.96 -22.06 -30.66
C GLU A 608 17.26 -22.81 -30.33
N THR A 609 17.37 -23.29 -29.10
CA THR A 609 18.40 -24.26 -28.69
C THR A 609 17.73 -25.45 -28.01
N GLY A 610 16.84 -26.12 -28.76
CA GLY A 610 16.30 -27.42 -28.38
C GLY A 610 17.22 -28.54 -28.85
N THR A 611 17.92 -29.20 -27.94
CA THR A 611 18.60 -30.48 -28.22
C THR A 611 17.58 -31.61 -28.18
N SER A 612 16.91 -31.88 -29.30
CA SER A 612 16.13 -33.11 -29.49
C SER A 612 16.92 -34.09 -30.36
N THR A 613 17.18 -35.29 -29.82
CA THR A 613 17.84 -36.37 -30.55
C THR A 613 16.80 -37.27 -31.22
N SER A 614 16.49 -37.03 -32.49
CA SER A 614 15.89 -38.04 -33.36
C SER A 614 16.40 -37.88 -34.80
N ALA A 615 16.67 -39.01 -35.46
CA ALA A 615 17.34 -39.05 -36.77
C ALA A 615 16.35 -39.42 -37.89
N GLY A 616 16.35 -38.68 -39.00
CA GLY A 616 15.55 -39.00 -40.19
C GLY A 616 15.67 -37.90 -41.27
N PRO A 617 15.82 -38.21 -42.59
CA PRO A 617 16.48 -37.26 -43.49
C PRO A 617 15.61 -36.64 -44.62
N ARG A 618 16.06 -35.45 -45.06
CA ARG A 618 15.90 -34.83 -46.40
C ARG A 618 14.48 -34.49 -46.92
N ARG A 619 14.27 -33.21 -47.28
CA ARG A 619 14.56 -32.67 -48.63
C ARG A 619 14.45 -31.14 -48.66
N SER A 620 15.29 -30.49 -49.48
CA SER A 620 15.24 -29.05 -49.75
C SER A 620 14.38 -28.73 -50.98
N ARG A 621 13.78 -27.52 -51.02
CA ARG A 621 13.39 -26.88 -52.27
C ARG A 621 13.44 -25.35 -52.15
N THR A 622 14.03 -24.70 -53.14
CA THR A 622 14.31 -23.26 -53.23
C THR A 622 13.50 -22.62 -54.35
N THR A 623 12.90 -21.45 -54.12
CA THR A 623 12.52 -20.38 -55.10
C THR A 623 11.76 -19.30 -54.28
N SER A 624 12.02 -17.99 -54.24
CA SER A 624 12.62 -16.95 -55.11
C SER A 624 11.58 -15.94 -55.63
N THR A 625 11.50 -14.80 -54.92
CA THR A 625 11.51 -13.41 -55.43
C THR A 625 10.52 -12.91 -56.52
N ALA A 626 9.71 -11.89 -56.16
CA ALA A 626 9.34 -10.65 -56.90
C ALA A 626 7.99 -10.12 -56.38
N GLY A 627 7.68 -8.81 -56.24
CA GLY A 627 8.46 -7.59 -56.47
C GLY A 627 7.83 -6.68 -57.55
N LEU A 628 7.06 -5.65 -57.17
CA LEU A 628 6.65 -4.54 -58.06
C LEU A 628 6.16 -3.29 -57.29
N ARG A 629 6.23 -2.12 -57.95
CA ARG A 629 6.12 -0.74 -57.39
C ARG A 629 5.17 0.13 -58.26
N THR A 630 4.88 1.36 -57.77
CA THR A 630 4.19 2.49 -58.47
C THR A 630 2.66 2.29 -58.65
N GLY A 631 1.73 3.26 -58.69
CA GLY A 631 1.67 4.73 -58.55
C GLY A 631 0.16 5.14 -58.51
N MET A 632 -0.32 6.38 -58.68
CA MET A 632 0.31 7.71 -58.78
C MET A 632 -0.77 8.83 -58.65
N THR A 633 -0.51 9.91 -57.89
CA THR A 633 -1.15 11.27 -57.95
C THR A 633 -2.67 11.49 -58.14
N GLY A 634 -3.29 12.33 -57.30
CA GLY A 634 -4.58 13.00 -57.59
C GLY A 634 -4.91 14.13 -56.61
N SER A 635 -5.32 15.31 -57.09
CA SER A 635 -5.54 16.54 -56.29
C SER A 635 -6.83 17.24 -56.73
N ALA A 636 -7.64 17.76 -55.78
CA ALA A 636 -8.14 19.15 -55.74
C ALA A 636 -9.41 19.39 -54.88
N LYS A 637 -9.30 20.40 -53.99
CA LYS A 637 -10.24 21.52 -53.72
C LYS A 637 -11.70 21.32 -53.25
N ASN A 638 -12.01 22.05 -52.15
CA ASN A 638 -13.21 22.90 -51.91
C ASN A 638 -14.58 22.21 -51.73
N SER A 639 -15.54 22.71 -50.94
CA SER A 639 -15.62 23.90 -50.06
C SER A 639 -16.82 23.86 -49.08
N THR A 640 -16.91 24.85 -48.18
CA THR A 640 -18.15 25.45 -47.63
C THR A 640 -19.09 24.66 -46.69
N ASN A 641 -18.87 24.90 -45.39
CA ASN A 641 -19.85 25.29 -44.34
C ASN A 641 -21.01 26.21 -44.87
N PRO A 642 -22.16 26.50 -44.18
CA PRO A 642 -22.42 26.32 -42.74
C PRO A 642 -23.88 26.10 -42.22
N MET A 643 -24.02 26.11 -40.88
CA MET A 643 -25.09 26.75 -40.06
C MET A 643 -26.40 26.02 -39.63
N ARG A 644 -26.60 26.07 -38.30
CA ARG A 644 -27.80 26.52 -37.52
C ARG A 644 -28.84 25.51 -36.94
N ARG A 645 -28.73 25.37 -35.60
CA ARG A 645 -29.72 25.73 -34.54
C ARG A 645 -30.99 24.90 -34.27
N SER A 646 -31.35 24.98 -32.98
CA SER A 646 -32.62 24.67 -32.27
C SER A 646 -32.91 23.20 -32.02
N ALA A 647 -32.78 22.66 -30.80
CA ALA A 647 -33.40 23.02 -29.51
C ALA A 647 -34.89 22.67 -29.41
N PHE A 648 -35.20 21.60 -28.68
CA PHE A 648 -36.45 21.41 -27.96
C PHE A 648 -36.21 20.51 -26.73
N ASN A 649 -36.66 20.99 -25.57
CA ASN A 649 -36.85 20.23 -24.33
C ASN A 649 -38.39 20.23 -24.12
N PRO A 650 -39.00 19.16 -23.59
CA PRO A 650 -39.29 19.20 -22.16
C PRO A 650 -39.33 17.84 -21.45
N ALA A 651 -39.11 17.87 -20.12
CA ALA A 651 -39.57 16.87 -19.15
C ALA A 651 -41.03 17.23 -18.70
N PRO A 652 -41.64 16.64 -17.64
CA PRO A 652 -41.27 15.46 -16.84
C PRO A 652 -42.45 14.48 -16.59
N SER A 653 -42.23 13.40 -15.83
CA SER A 653 -43.10 12.87 -14.73
C SER A 653 -42.87 11.37 -14.49
N GLY A 654 -43.11 10.88 -13.27
CA GLY A 654 -43.25 9.43 -13.00
C GLY A 654 -42.46 8.83 -11.83
N ALA A 655 -42.66 9.34 -10.60
CA ALA A 655 -42.68 8.48 -9.40
C ALA A 655 -44.16 8.09 -9.17
N PRO A 656 -44.51 6.90 -8.63
CA PRO A 656 -44.08 6.46 -7.29
C PRO A 656 -43.86 4.94 -7.09
N CYS A 657 -43.30 4.55 -5.95
CA CYS A 657 -43.97 3.72 -4.93
C CYS A 657 -43.01 3.31 -3.81
N SER A 658 -43.45 3.53 -2.57
CA SER A 658 -42.84 3.04 -1.34
C SER A 658 -43.56 1.77 -0.87
N GLU A 659 -42.83 0.78 -0.39
CA GLU A 659 -43.38 -0.21 0.54
C GLU A 659 -42.54 -0.25 1.83
N GLU A 660 -43.22 -0.01 2.95
CA GLU A 660 -42.71 -0.27 4.28
C GLU A 660 -42.74 -1.78 4.57
N ALA A 661 -41.70 -2.31 5.19
CA ALA A 661 -41.74 -3.62 5.84
C ALA A 661 -41.09 -3.52 7.22
N SER A 662 -41.91 -3.24 8.23
CA SER A 662 -41.53 -3.22 9.64
C SER A 662 -41.38 -4.63 10.19
N ARG A 663 -40.25 -4.92 10.88
CA ARG A 663 -40.13 -5.99 11.88
C ARG A 663 -39.20 -5.58 13.02
N GLU A 664 -39.54 -6.06 14.21
CA GLU A 664 -39.08 -5.56 15.52
C GLU A 664 -37.67 -6.01 15.92
N PRO A 665 -36.99 -5.28 16.83
CA PRO A 665 -35.66 -5.66 17.33
C PRO A 665 -35.73 -6.75 18.41
N LEU A 666 -34.93 -7.81 18.23
CA LEU A 666 -34.69 -8.83 19.25
C LEU A 666 -33.79 -8.28 20.38
N THR A 667 -34.38 -8.01 21.54
CA THR A 667 -33.66 -7.62 22.75
C THR A 667 -32.89 -8.80 23.34
N VAL A 668 -31.56 -8.79 23.24
CA VAL A 668 -30.68 -9.73 23.96
C VAL A 668 -29.93 -9.00 25.05
N MET A 669 -30.36 -9.19 26.30
CA MET A 669 -29.52 -8.84 27.46
C MET A 669 -28.36 -9.84 27.57
N SER A 670 -27.12 -9.38 27.53
CA SER A 670 -25.98 -10.08 28.12
C SER A 670 -25.53 -9.31 29.37
N ARG A 671 -25.57 -9.97 30.53
CA ARG A 671 -25.19 -9.36 31.80
C ARG A 671 -23.67 -9.19 31.88
N TYR A 672 -23.24 -8.03 32.38
CA TYR A 672 -21.93 -7.91 33.01
C TYR A 672 -21.88 -8.84 34.23
N THR A 673 -20.83 -9.65 34.33
CA THR A 673 -20.35 -10.22 35.58
C THR A 673 -18.86 -9.94 35.69
N SER A 674 -18.51 -9.11 36.66
CA SER A 674 -17.14 -8.81 37.06
C SER A 674 -16.48 -10.03 37.70
N ASP A 675 -15.30 -10.41 37.24
CA ASP A 675 -14.36 -11.20 38.04
C ASP A 675 -13.00 -10.50 38.07
N THR A 676 -12.65 -9.98 39.23
CA THR A 676 -11.33 -9.39 39.53
C THR A 676 -10.50 -10.42 40.29
N GLY A 677 -9.39 -10.90 39.70
CA GLY A 677 -8.57 -11.90 40.37
C GLY A 677 -7.30 -12.32 39.63
N SER A 678 -6.21 -11.61 39.91
CA SER A 678 -4.86 -12.18 40.07
C SER A 678 -4.30 -13.13 38.99
N ALA A 679 -3.61 -12.59 37.99
CA ALA A 679 -2.59 -13.32 37.24
C ALA A 679 -1.33 -12.45 37.01
N ILE A 680 -0.27 -12.72 37.78
CA ILE A 680 1.03 -12.06 37.65
C ILE A 680 1.91 -12.84 36.65
N ILE A 681 2.41 -12.11 35.65
CA ILE A 681 3.68 -12.29 34.93
C ILE A 681 4.36 -13.67 35.09
N SER A 682 4.07 -14.61 34.19
CA SER A 682 5.05 -15.57 33.65
C SER A 682 4.45 -16.32 32.44
N GLY A 683 5.25 -16.56 31.40
CA GLY A 683 4.86 -17.50 30.32
C GLY A 683 5.02 -17.02 28.87
N TRP A 684 6.24 -16.75 28.43
CA TRP A 684 6.62 -16.96 27.03
C TRP A 684 7.66 -18.08 26.98
N LYS A 685 7.19 -19.29 26.67
CA LYS A 685 8.02 -20.41 26.19
C LYS A 685 7.42 -20.89 24.88
N ALA A 686 8.12 -20.61 23.78
CA ALA A 686 7.76 -21.15 22.48
C ALA A 686 8.05 -22.67 22.44
N PRO A 687 7.17 -23.50 21.88
CA PRO A 687 7.49 -24.86 21.51
C PRO A 687 8.02 -24.91 20.06
N MET A 688 9.35 -24.98 19.90
CA MET A 688 9.97 -25.41 18.65
C MET A 688 11.04 -26.47 18.94
N THR A 689 10.71 -27.73 18.66
CA THR A 689 11.66 -28.83 18.43
C THR A 689 11.03 -29.77 17.41
N GLY A 690 11.54 -29.82 16.19
CA GLY A 690 10.92 -30.57 15.08
C GLY A 690 11.64 -30.43 13.74
N GLN A 691 12.91 -30.81 13.72
CA GLN A 691 13.77 -31.05 12.53
C GLN A 691 14.64 -32.27 12.88
N PRO A 692 15.12 -33.09 11.93
CA PRO A 692 15.27 -32.82 10.49
C PRO A 692 13.99 -32.99 9.66
#